data_AF-A0A2W7J6Y7-F1
#
_entry.id   AF-A0A2W7J6Y7-F1
#
_cell.length_a   1.000
_cell.length_b   1.000
_cell.length_c   1.000
_cell.angle_alpha   90.00
_cell.angle_beta   90.00
_cell.angle_gamma   90.00
#
_symmetry.space_group_name_H-M   'P 1'
#
loop_
_entity.id
_entity.type
_entity.pdbx_description
1 polymer ?
#
loop_
_entity_poly.entity_id
_entity_poly.type
_entity_poly.pdbx_seq_one_letter_code
_entity_poly.pdbx_strand_id
1 'polypeptide(L)'
;MAITQNNRLVQVNCPLGGDVLLLRSMEGNEELGRLFHYELNLTSEDRAITFDHLLGKPMGLTLELHDGGKRYFHGIACSCRQLTGHGQFAGYHVSLRPWFWLLTRTSDCRIFQNNTVPDIIKQVFRDLGFSDFEDSLSGSYRQWEYCVQYRETSFDFVSRLMEQEGIYYYFRHEQARHVLVLADAYGAHSTVADYDSVPFYPPDRQMRERDHFYDWQLTREVQPGSLELNDYDFQRPRANLEVRSSVSRSHSNGDYPLYDYPGEYAQSNDGEHYARTRIEAIHSQFERVQLRGRARGLGSGHLFSLTGYEREDQNREYLVVSARYHIHQEPYESGTQDLSEQFVGELACMDASQVFHPLPLTPMPIVRGPQTAVVVGPNGEEIWTDQYGRVKVHFYWDRHDQSNENSSCWMRVSQAWAGKNWGAMQIPRIGQEVIVSFLEGDPDRPIITGRVYNAEQTVPYTLPANATQSGVKSRSSKGGSPANFNEIRMEDKKGAEQLFIHAEKNQDIEVENDETHWVGHDRSKSIDNDETVHVKHDRTETVDNNETITIGVNRTERVGSNETINIGSNRTISVGANETATVTLQRTHAVGINETIAIGAAQEVVIGAFQTVNVGAYQNVNVGLYQSTNVGANRSVDVGANLSTTVKANESRKVGAGRTTDIDNNDALTVGKDLVIDAGDSVTITTGKASIVMKKDGTISIRGKDITIDGSGAINIKANKNVVIKGRKILQN
;
A
#
# COMPACT_ATOMS: atom_id res chain seq x y z
N MET A 1 -77.71 13.30 37.84
CA MET A 1 -76.88 12.13 38.21
C MET A 1 -75.53 12.36 37.58
N ALA A 2 -74.43 12.17 38.30
CA ALA A 2 -73.10 12.20 37.68
C ALA A 2 -73.03 11.07 36.65
N ILE A 3 -72.56 11.38 35.45
CA ILE A 3 -72.47 10.43 34.36
C ILE A 3 -71.26 9.54 34.60
N THR A 4 -71.46 8.22 34.57
CA THR A 4 -70.42 7.24 34.87
C THR A 4 -70.37 6.15 33.82
N GLN A 5 -69.18 5.63 33.58
CA GLN A 5 -68.92 4.54 32.64
C GLN A 5 -69.01 3.13 33.25
N ASN A 6 -69.30 3.00 34.56
CA ASN A 6 -69.21 1.72 35.29
C ASN A 6 -70.09 0.57 34.73
N ASN A 7 -71.20 0.89 34.05
CA ASN A 7 -72.13 -0.09 33.46
C ASN A 7 -72.07 -0.10 31.92
N ARG A 8 -70.99 0.43 31.32
CA ARG A 8 -70.79 0.49 29.87
C ARG A 8 -69.90 -0.66 29.41
N LEU A 9 -70.17 -1.16 28.20
CA LEU A 9 -69.37 -2.19 27.54
C LEU A 9 -67.88 -1.83 27.46
N VAL A 10 -67.58 -0.54 27.28
CA VAL A 10 -66.19 -0.02 27.20
C VAL A 10 -66.00 1.14 28.16
N GLN A 11 -64.88 1.13 28.87
CA GLN A 11 -64.48 2.19 29.80
C GLN A 11 -63.19 2.85 29.30
N VAL A 12 -63.12 4.17 29.38
CA VAL A 12 -61.94 4.97 29.05
C VAL A 12 -61.10 5.19 30.30
N ASN A 13 -59.82 4.85 30.19
CA ASN A 13 -58.80 5.06 31.22
C ASN A 13 -57.81 6.10 30.71
N CYS A 14 -57.71 7.25 31.37
CA CYS A 14 -56.77 8.31 30.97
C CYS A 14 -56.22 9.07 32.19
N PRO A 15 -55.14 9.87 32.03
CA PRO A 15 -54.51 10.60 33.13
C PRO A 15 -55.40 11.67 33.80
N LEU A 16 -56.51 12.06 33.17
CA LEU A 16 -57.45 13.03 33.74
C LEU A 16 -58.36 12.43 34.83
N GLY A 17 -58.35 11.10 34.99
CA GLY A 17 -59.24 10.37 35.88
C GLY A 17 -60.38 9.66 35.14
N GLY A 18 -61.05 8.76 35.85
CA GLY A 18 -62.25 8.08 35.34
C GLY A 18 -63.40 9.07 35.15
N ASP A 19 -64.34 8.74 34.25
CA ASP A 19 -65.57 9.49 33.97
C ASP A 19 -65.39 10.91 33.36
N VAL A 20 -64.17 11.42 33.19
CA VAL A 20 -63.92 12.71 32.52
C VAL A 20 -64.13 12.62 31.02
N LEU A 21 -63.58 11.60 30.37
CA LEU A 21 -63.75 11.33 28.95
C LEU A 21 -64.56 10.03 28.79
N LEU A 22 -65.62 10.10 27.99
CA LEU A 22 -66.56 9.00 27.77
C LEU A 22 -66.52 8.58 26.31
N LEU A 23 -66.39 7.27 26.05
CA LEU A 23 -66.33 6.75 24.69
C LEU A 23 -67.69 6.86 23.99
N ARG A 24 -67.69 7.38 22.75
CA ARG A 24 -68.82 7.30 21.82
C ARG A 24 -68.58 6.24 20.76
N SER A 25 -67.43 6.28 20.11
CA SER A 25 -67.02 5.22 19.19
C SER A 25 -65.50 5.09 19.12
N MET A 26 -65.04 3.92 18.70
CA MET A 26 -63.64 3.66 18.38
C MET A 26 -63.54 2.94 17.04
N GLU A 27 -62.61 3.41 16.21
CA GLU A 27 -62.13 2.70 15.03
C GLU A 27 -60.68 2.29 15.28
N GLY A 28 -60.39 1.00 15.20
CA GLY A 28 -59.06 0.47 15.46
C GLY A 28 -58.51 -0.34 14.31
N ASN A 29 -57.21 -0.22 14.06
CA ASN A 29 -56.48 -1.05 13.10
C ASN A 29 -55.21 -1.60 13.76
N GLU A 30 -55.00 -2.90 13.61
CA GLU A 30 -53.80 -3.63 14.05
C GLU A 30 -53.32 -4.53 12.92
N GLU A 31 -52.01 -4.71 12.79
CA GLU A 31 -51.40 -5.63 11.83
C GLU A 31 -50.04 -6.12 12.36
N LEU A 32 -49.73 -7.40 12.12
CA LEU A 32 -48.44 -7.99 12.50
C LEU A 32 -47.29 -7.24 11.84
N GLY A 33 -46.29 -6.90 12.64
CA GLY A 33 -45.12 -6.13 12.21
C GLY A 33 -45.42 -4.66 11.91
N ARG A 34 -46.59 -4.13 12.32
CA ARG A 34 -47.00 -2.75 12.07
C ARG A 34 -47.51 -2.07 13.35
N LEU A 35 -47.49 -0.74 13.33
CA LEU A 35 -47.99 0.06 14.44
C LEU A 35 -49.52 0.05 14.43
N PHE A 36 -50.14 -0.33 15.55
CA PHE A 36 -51.58 -0.16 15.70
C PHE A 36 -51.98 1.32 15.71
N HIS A 37 -53.24 1.57 15.40
CA HIS A 37 -53.82 2.90 15.40
C HIS A 37 -55.28 2.84 15.83
N TYR A 38 -55.60 3.50 16.94
CA TYR A 38 -56.97 3.59 17.45
C TYR A 38 -57.44 5.03 17.43
N GLU A 39 -58.51 5.30 16.71
CA GLU A 39 -59.17 6.60 16.68
C GLU A 39 -60.38 6.58 17.60
N LEU A 40 -60.31 7.41 18.65
CA LEU A 40 -61.31 7.48 19.70
C LEU A 40 -62.15 8.73 19.52
N ASN A 41 -63.46 8.55 19.32
CA ASN A 41 -64.44 9.62 19.44
C ASN A 41 -64.97 9.63 20.87
N LEU A 42 -64.69 10.70 21.58
CA LEU A 42 -64.94 10.87 23.00
C LEU A 42 -65.88 12.05 23.24
N THR A 43 -66.54 12.05 24.38
CA THR A 43 -67.39 13.14 24.86
C THR A 43 -67.06 13.47 26.30
N SER A 44 -67.21 14.74 26.70
CA SER A 44 -67.02 15.19 28.09
C SER A 44 -67.97 16.32 28.43
N GLU A 45 -68.35 16.42 29.71
CA GLU A 45 -69.02 17.61 30.26
C GLU A 45 -68.05 18.80 30.33
N ASP A 46 -66.75 18.55 30.48
CA ASP A 46 -65.72 19.58 30.43
C ASP A 46 -65.50 20.02 28.97
N ARG A 47 -65.82 21.28 28.70
CA ARG A 47 -65.70 21.89 27.36
C ARG A 47 -64.33 22.54 27.11
N ALA A 48 -63.41 22.49 28.07
CA ALA A 48 -62.12 23.16 28.02
C ALA A 48 -60.98 22.25 28.51
N ILE A 49 -60.99 20.97 28.14
CA ILE A 49 -59.92 20.02 28.49
C ILE A 49 -58.57 20.51 27.95
N THR A 50 -57.60 20.72 28.84
CA THR A 50 -56.22 21.07 28.47
C THR A 50 -55.50 19.86 27.86
N PHE A 51 -55.16 19.94 26.57
CA PHE A 51 -54.53 18.82 25.87
C PHE A 51 -53.14 18.44 26.38
N ASP A 52 -52.36 19.35 26.96
CA ASP A 52 -51.05 19.03 27.55
C ASP A 52 -51.13 18.00 28.70
N HIS A 53 -52.32 17.85 29.28
CA HIS A 53 -52.55 16.83 30.30
C HIS A 53 -52.75 15.41 29.70
N LEU A 54 -53.03 15.30 28.40
CA LEU A 54 -53.30 14.06 27.66
C LEU A 54 -52.23 13.72 26.62
N LEU A 55 -51.83 14.70 25.80
CA LEU A 55 -50.95 14.51 24.65
C LEU A 55 -49.59 13.94 25.09
N GLY A 56 -49.13 12.91 24.37
CA GLY A 56 -47.89 12.18 24.64
C GLY A 56 -47.96 11.24 25.86
N LYS A 57 -49.09 11.13 26.54
CA LYS A 57 -49.25 10.26 27.72
C LYS A 57 -50.03 8.98 27.41
N PRO A 58 -49.88 7.93 28.24
CA PRO A 58 -50.65 6.71 28.09
C PRO A 58 -52.14 6.92 28.32
N MET A 59 -52.96 6.25 27.50
CA MET A 59 -54.41 6.22 27.56
C MET A 59 -54.88 4.88 27.03
N GLY A 60 -56.03 4.38 27.51
CA GLY A 60 -56.56 3.14 26.99
C GLY A 60 -58.05 2.93 27.21
N LEU A 61 -58.55 1.87 26.60
CA LEU A 61 -59.92 1.38 26.75
C LEU A 61 -59.90 0.03 27.48
N THR A 62 -60.93 -0.22 28.28
CA THR A 62 -61.24 -1.53 28.86
C THR A 62 -62.54 -2.02 28.25
N LEU A 63 -62.50 -3.09 27.46
CA LEU A 63 -63.64 -3.76 26.86
C LEU A 63 -64.02 -4.97 27.71
N GLU A 64 -65.30 -5.08 28.07
CA GLU A 64 -65.85 -6.25 28.75
C GLU A 64 -66.13 -7.40 27.77
N LEU A 65 -65.61 -8.58 28.09
CA LEU A 65 -65.79 -9.82 27.34
C LEU A 65 -67.07 -10.54 27.81
N HIS A 66 -67.52 -11.54 27.04
CA HIS A 66 -68.78 -12.25 27.32
C HIS A 66 -68.81 -12.97 28.68
N ASP A 67 -67.66 -13.49 29.11
CA ASP A 67 -67.42 -14.27 30.33
C ASP A 67 -67.18 -13.38 31.58
N GLY A 68 -67.21 -12.06 31.43
CA GLY A 68 -66.80 -11.10 32.46
C GLY A 68 -65.29 -10.83 32.50
N GLY A 69 -64.52 -11.44 31.58
CA GLY A 69 -63.13 -11.08 31.32
C GLY A 69 -62.99 -9.65 30.79
N LYS A 70 -61.77 -9.13 30.77
CA LYS A 70 -61.46 -7.78 30.30
C LYS A 70 -60.38 -7.81 29.25
N ARG A 71 -60.60 -7.10 28.14
CA ARG A 71 -59.59 -6.80 27.14
C ARG A 71 -59.20 -5.34 27.21
N TYR A 72 -57.92 -5.05 27.08
CA TYR A 72 -57.40 -3.70 27.11
C TYR A 72 -56.98 -3.26 25.71
N PHE A 73 -57.23 -2.00 25.38
CA PHE A 73 -56.63 -1.31 24.24
C PHE A 73 -55.82 -0.14 24.79
N HIS A 74 -54.53 -0.35 24.96
CA HIS A 74 -53.63 0.61 25.61
C HIS A 74 -52.64 1.22 24.61
N GLY A 75 -52.48 2.54 24.60
CA GLY A 75 -51.59 3.27 23.70
C GLY A 75 -51.16 4.62 24.26
N ILE A 76 -50.39 5.38 23.48
CA ILE A 76 -50.00 6.76 23.76
C ILE A 76 -50.89 7.70 22.94
N ALA A 77 -51.41 8.75 23.57
CA ALA A 77 -52.20 9.77 22.88
C ALA A 77 -51.30 10.64 22.00
N CYS A 78 -51.27 10.36 20.69
CA CYS A 78 -50.38 11.02 19.74
C CYS A 78 -50.97 12.28 19.10
N SER A 79 -52.30 12.41 19.11
CA SER A 79 -53.03 13.57 18.60
C SER A 79 -54.33 13.73 19.37
N CYS A 80 -54.67 14.97 19.73
CA CYS A 80 -55.93 15.33 20.36
C CYS A 80 -56.58 16.47 19.57
N ARG A 81 -57.89 16.37 19.32
CA ARG A 81 -58.69 17.39 18.64
C ARG A 81 -59.96 17.65 19.43
N GLN A 82 -60.37 18.91 19.50
CA GLN A 82 -61.69 19.27 20.02
C GLN A 82 -62.65 19.39 18.84
N LEU A 83 -63.81 18.76 18.97
CA LEU A 83 -64.87 18.78 17.98
C LEU A 83 -66.04 19.62 18.51
N THR A 84 -66.91 20.05 17.60
CA THR A 84 -68.18 20.67 17.97
C THR A 84 -68.97 19.69 18.84
N GLY A 85 -69.39 20.16 20.02
CA GLY A 85 -70.24 19.38 20.92
C GLY A 85 -71.68 19.24 20.43
N HIS A 86 -72.38 18.23 20.95
CA HIS A 86 -73.82 18.05 20.79
C HIS A 86 -74.48 18.02 22.17
N GLY A 87 -75.59 18.74 22.33
CA GLY A 87 -76.31 18.81 23.60
C GLY A 87 -75.44 19.35 24.73
N GLN A 88 -75.41 18.64 25.86
CA GLN A 88 -74.65 19.03 27.04
C GLN A 88 -73.14 18.73 26.97
N PHE A 89 -72.69 17.93 25.99
CA PHE A 89 -71.30 17.48 25.90
C PHE A 89 -70.48 18.25 24.87
N ALA A 90 -69.17 18.36 25.12
CA ALA A 90 -68.17 18.67 24.09
C ALA A 90 -67.65 17.38 23.45
N GLY A 91 -67.35 17.43 22.15
CA GLY A 91 -66.74 16.31 21.43
C GLY A 91 -65.22 16.41 21.46
N TYR A 92 -64.55 15.28 21.61
CA TYR A 92 -63.11 15.15 21.53
C TYR A 92 -62.74 13.97 20.65
N HIS A 93 -61.61 14.08 19.97
CA HIS A 93 -61.08 13.02 19.13
C HIS A 93 -59.61 12.79 19.48
N VAL A 94 -59.29 11.57 19.90
CA VAL A 94 -57.95 11.20 20.37
C VAL A 94 -57.45 9.99 19.60
N SER A 95 -56.24 10.13 19.07
CA SER A 95 -55.56 9.08 18.33
C SER A 95 -54.53 8.39 19.20
N LEU A 96 -54.67 7.08 19.40
CA LEU A 96 -53.73 6.25 20.15
C LEU A 96 -52.82 5.45 19.21
N ARG A 97 -51.53 5.40 19.53
CA ARG A 97 -50.51 4.57 18.86
C ARG A 97 -49.58 3.94 19.89
N PRO A 98 -48.82 2.87 19.56
CA PRO A 98 -47.87 2.28 20.50
C PRO A 98 -46.72 3.22 20.83
N TRP A 99 -46.01 2.96 21.92
CA TRP A 99 -44.77 3.67 22.27
C TRP A 99 -43.75 3.59 21.14
N PHE A 100 -43.74 2.48 20.38
CA PHE A 100 -42.83 2.29 19.25
C PHE A 100 -43.03 3.35 18.14
N TRP A 101 -44.22 3.95 18.04
CA TRP A 101 -44.46 5.09 17.14
C TRP A 101 -43.63 6.32 17.49
N LEU A 102 -43.26 6.52 18.76
CA LEU A 102 -42.46 7.67 19.18
C LEU A 102 -41.08 7.65 18.52
N LEU A 103 -40.58 6.49 18.07
CA LEU A 103 -39.34 6.38 17.33
C LEU A 103 -39.42 7.02 15.92
N THR A 104 -40.64 7.29 15.41
CA THR A 104 -40.84 8.10 14.19
C THR A 104 -40.59 9.60 14.41
N ARG A 105 -40.38 10.03 15.67
CA ARG A 105 -40.11 11.43 16.06
C ARG A 105 -38.64 11.71 16.31
N THR A 106 -37.78 10.70 16.12
CA THR A 106 -36.34 10.82 16.23
C THR A 106 -35.66 10.18 15.02
N SER A 107 -34.54 10.76 14.60
CA SER A 107 -33.71 10.29 13.49
C SER A 107 -32.25 10.44 13.85
N ASP A 108 -31.41 9.53 13.39
CA ASP A 108 -29.98 9.52 13.72
C ASP A 108 -29.13 9.08 12.52
N CYS A 109 -27.82 9.33 12.62
CA CYS A 109 -26.78 8.68 11.83
C CYS A 109 -25.84 7.97 12.81
N ARG A 110 -25.87 6.63 12.83
CA ARG A 110 -25.15 5.84 13.83
C ARG A 110 -24.65 4.53 13.25
N ILE A 111 -23.44 4.14 13.67
CA ILE A 111 -22.81 2.88 13.29
C ILE A 111 -22.94 1.87 14.44
N PHE A 112 -23.33 0.65 14.11
CA PHE A 112 -23.31 -0.52 14.98
C PHE A 112 -22.31 -1.54 14.43
N GLN A 113 -21.49 -2.13 15.30
CA GLN A 113 -20.42 -3.03 14.90
C GLN A 113 -20.40 -4.30 15.75
N ASN A 114 -20.32 -5.44 15.07
CA ASN A 114 -20.26 -6.76 15.71
C ASN A 114 -21.46 -7.03 16.63
N ASN A 115 -22.66 -6.64 16.20
CA ASN A 115 -23.91 -6.88 16.92
C ASN A 115 -24.86 -7.75 16.08
N THR A 116 -25.74 -8.50 16.73
CA THR A 116 -26.88 -9.11 16.04
C THR A 116 -28.00 -8.07 15.88
N VAL A 117 -28.89 -8.24 14.90
CA VAL A 117 -30.04 -7.34 14.72
C VAL A 117 -30.91 -7.24 15.97
N PRO A 118 -31.28 -8.34 16.67
CA PRO A 118 -31.99 -8.23 17.94
C PRO A 118 -31.26 -7.39 18.99
N ASP A 119 -29.92 -7.48 19.08
CA ASP A 119 -29.14 -6.66 20.02
C ASP A 119 -29.18 -5.17 19.64
N ILE A 120 -29.06 -4.86 18.35
CA ILE A 120 -29.18 -3.48 17.82
C ILE A 120 -30.56 -2.90 18.18
N ILE A 121 -31.63 -3.64 17.91
CA ILE A 121 -33.02 -3.23 18.19
C ILE A 121 -33.20 -2.93 19.69
N LYS A 122 -32.76 -3.85 20.55
CA LYS A 122 -32.83 -3.68 22.01
C LYS A 122 -32.02 -2.49 22.50
N GLN A 123 -30.85 -2.24 21.90
CA GLN A 123 -30.02 -1.09 22.22
C GLN A 123 -30.72 0.22 21.84
N VAL A 124 -31.28 0.32 20.63
CA VAL A 124 -32.05 1.50 20.18
C VAL A 124 -33.22 1.79 21.12
N PHE A 125 -33.96 0.75 21.54
CA PHE A 125 -35.08 0.91 22.48
C PHE A 125 -34.62 1.44 23.84
N ARG A 126 -33.57 0.83 24.42
CA ARG A 126 -33.07 1.20 25.76
C ARG A 126 -32.40 2.57 25.78
N ASP A 127 -31.66 2.95 24.74
CA ASP A 127 -31.02 4.26 24.62
C ASP A 127 -32.05 5.40 24.64
N LEU A 128 -33.26 5.14 24.10
CA LEU A 128 -34.38 6.08 24.11
C LEU A 128 -35.30 5.94 25.34
N GLY A 129 -34.96 5.06 26.29
CA GLY A 129 -35.68 4.89 27.55
C GLY A 129 -36.89 3.96 27.50
N PHE A 130 -37.04 3.15 26.45
CA PHE A 130 -38.14 2.19 26.33
C PHE A 130 -37.75 0.81 26.85
N SER A 131 -38.63 0.20 27.65
CA SER A 131 -38.44 -1.12 28.25
C SER A 131 -39.64 -2.06 28.11
N ASP A 132 -40.77 -1.57 27.58
CA ASP A 132 -41.99 -2.36 27.40
C ASP A 132 -41.94 -3.19 26.11
N PHE A 133 -40.97 -4.10 26.05
CA PHE A 133 -40.84 -5.10 25.00
C PHE A 133 -40.44 -6.45 25.57
N GLU A 134 -40.77 -7.50 24.83
CA GLU A 134 -40.46 -8.90 25.15
C GLU A 134 -39.76 -9.54 23.95
N ASP A 135 -38.76 -10.37 24.25
CA ASP A 135 -38.04 -11.15 23.25
C ASP A 135 -38.58 -12.58 23.26
N SER A 136 -39.35 -12.92 22.23
CA SER A 136 -39.90 -14.27 22.00
C SER A 136 -39.36 -14.88 20.71
N LEU A 137 -38.13 -14.49 20.32
CA LEU A 137 -37.45 -15.02 19.15
C LEU A 137 -36.93 -16.44 19.43
N SER A 138 -37.02 -17.31 18.44
CA SER A 138 -36.61 -18.71 18.52
C SER A 138 -35.44 -19.05 17.61
N GLY A 139 -35.19 -18.23 16.59
CA GLY A 139 -34.11 -18.35 15.63
C GLY A 139 -32.76 -17.85 16.13
N SER A 140 -31.71 -18.23 15.40
CA SER A 140 -30.36 -17.69 15.57
C SER A 140 -30.09 -16.63 14.49
N TYR A 141 -29.62 -15.46 14.90
CA TYR A 141 -29.36 -14.33 14.00
C TYR A 141 -27.87 -14.12 13.76
N ARG A 142 -27.51 -13.71 12.55
CA ARG A 142 -26.12 -13.45 12.20
C ARG A 142 -25.58 -12.24 12.98
N GLN A 143 -24.28 -12.24 13.23
CA GLN A 143 -23.59 -11.06 13.73
C GLN A 143 -23.18 -10.19 12.54
N TRP A 144 -23.63 -8.95 12.54
CA TRP A 144 -23.29 -7.97 11.52
C TRP A 144 -21.95 -7.31 11.89
N GLU A 145 -20.95 -7.38 11.00
CA GLU A 145 -19.67 -6.69 11.18
C GLU A 145 -19.86 -5.17 11.20
N TYR A 146 -20.79 -4.68 10.37
CA TYR A 146 -21.07 -3.28 10.15
C TYR A 146 -22.52 -3.09 9.73
N CYS A 147 -23.27 -2.26 10.47
CA CYS A 147 -24.65 -1.90 10.17
C CYS A 147 -24.88 -0.44 10.57
N VAL A 148 -25.49 0.35 9.68
CA VAL A 148 -25.57 1.80 9.79
C VAL A 148 -27.02 2.25 9.74
N GLN A 149 -27.45 2.97 10.78
CA GLN A 149 -28.61 3.84 10.68
C GLN A 149 -28.19 5.11 9.94
N TYR A 150 -28.73 5.39 8.75
CA TYR A 150 -28.31 6.54 7.95
C TYR A 150 -29.48 7.41 7.50
N ARG A 151 -29.61 8.60 8.10
CA ARG A 151 -30.60 9.63 7.73
C ARG A 151 -32.04 9.11 7.69
N GLU A 152 -32.36 8.19 8.58
CA GLU A 152 -33.67 7.56 8.73
C GLU A 152 -34.14 7.66 10.19
N THR A 153 -35.44 7.54 10.42
CA THR A 153 -35.96 7.53 11.79
C THR A 153 -35.53 6.26 12.52
N SER A 154 -35.46 6.29 13.85
CA SER A 154 -35.15 5.07 14.61
C SER A 154 -36.23 3.99 14.42
N PHE A 155 -37.46 4.39 14.09
CA PHE A 155 -38.53 3.46 13.74
C PHE A 155 -38.26 2.77 12.39
N ASP A 156 -37.92 3.54 11.36
CA ASP A 156 -37.63 2.99 10.03
C ASP A 156 -36.42 2.06 10.09
N PHE A 157 -35.36 2.46 10.80
CA PHE A 157 -34.17 1.64 11.01
C PHE A 157 -34.49 0.29 11.64
N VAL A 158 -35.23 0.28 12.75
CA VAL A 158 -35.63 -0.95 13.42
C VAL A 158 -36.55 -1.78 12.54
N SER A 159 -37.51 -1.17 11.85
CA SER A 159 -38.49 -1.87 11.03
C SER A 159 -37.86 -2.54 9.81
N ARG A 160 -36.94 -1.87 9.11
CA ARG A 160 -36.26 -2.49 7.95
C ARG A 160 -35.37 -3.66 8.35
N LEU A 161 -34.70 -3.56 9.50
CA LEU A 161 -33.86 -4.66 10.02
C LEU A 161 -34.71 -5.86 10.43
N MET A 162 -35.84 -5.61 11.08
CA MET A 162 -36.83 -6.64 11.38
C MET A 162 -37.34 -7.30 10.10
N GLU A 163 -37.68 -6.50 9.08
CA GLU A 163 -38.15 -7.00 7.79
C GLU A 163 -37.13 -7.88 7.07
N GLN A 164 -35.86 -7.52 7.13
CA GLN A 164 -34.76 -8.27 6.51
C GLN A 164 -34.48 -9.61 7.20
N GLU A 165 -34.45 -9.63 8.54
CA GLU A 165 -34.20 -10.84 9.34
C GLU A 165 -35.47 -11.68 9.58
N GLY A 166 -36.61 -11.25 9.03
CA GLY A 166 -37.88 -11.96 9.19
C GLY A 166 -38.52 -11.85 10.56
N ILE A 167 -38.02 -10.93 11.39
CA ILE A 167 -38.60 -10.61 12.69
C ILE A 167 -39.84 -9.75 12.45
N TYR A 168 -40.91 -10.05 13.15
CA TYR A 168 -42.08 -9.19 13.23
C TYR A 168 -42.42 -8.96 14.70
N TYR A 169 -43.47 -8.18 14.92
CA TYR A 169 -43.93 -7.88 16.26
C TYR A 169 -45.44 -7.75 16.33
N TYR A 170 -45.98 -7.92 17.52
CA TYR A 170 -47.36 -7.59 17.85
C TYR A 170 -47.42 -7.00 19.25
N PHE A 171 -48.59 -6.53 19.68
CA PHE A 171 -48.74 -5.86 20.96
C PHE A 171 -49.62 -6.66 21.91
N ARG A 172 -49.06 -6.99 23.08
CA ARG A 172 -49.84 -7.51 24.21
C ARG A 172 -50.30 -6.33 25.06
N HIS A 173 -51.61 -6.12 25.12
CA HIS A 173 -52.18 -5.02 25.89
C HIS A 173 -52.53 -5.46 27.30
N GLU A 174 -51.99 -4.74 28.28
CA GLU A 174 -52.31 -4.86 29.69
C GLU A 174 -53.01 -3.58 30.16
N GLN A 175 -53.53 -3.57 31.39
CA GLN A 175 -54.31 -2.44 31.89
C GLN A 175 -53.52 -1.12 31.92
N ALA A 176 -52.24 -1.18 32.29
CA ALA A 176 -51.39 -0.01 32.53
C ALA A 176 -50.27 0.19 31.49
N ARG A 177 -50.09 -0.76 30.57
CA ARG A 177 -49.00 -0.77 29.58
C ARG A 177 -49.37 -1.62 28.37
N HIS A 178 -48.65 -1.44 27.27
CA HIS A 178 -48.69 -2.36 26.13
C HIS A 178 -47.27 -2.80 25.82
N VAL A 179 -47.08 -4.09 25.58
CA VAL A 179 -45.76 -4.71 25.38
C VAL A 179 -45.58 -5.05 23.91
N LEU A 180 -44.49 -4.59 23.31
CA LEU A 180 -44.08 -5.03 21.97
C LEU A 180 -43.43 -6.42 22.09
N VAL A 181 -44.04 -7.44 21.50
CA VAL A 181 -43.50 -8.80 21.51
C VAL A 181 -42.77 -9.04 20.19
N LEU A 182 -41.45 -9.28 20.27
CA LEU A 182 -40.64 -9.68 19.12
C LEU A 182 -40.87 -11.16 18.82
N ALA A 183 -41.24 -11.47 17.58
CA ALA A 183 -41.62 -12.81 17.16
C ALA A 183 -41.01 -13.17 15.80
N ASP A 184 -40.69 -14.45 15.61
CA ASP A 184 -40.17 -15.01 14.36
C ASP A 184 -40.82 -16.36 13.98
N ALA A 185 -41.66 -16.92 14.85
CA ALA A 185 -42.22 -18.25 14.69
C ALA A 185 -43.54 -18.41 15.43
N TYR A 186 -44.26 -19.48 15.09
CA TYR A 186 -45.54 -19.86 15.71
C TYR A 186 -45.50 -19.86 17.24
N GLY A 187 -44.42 -20.36 17.85
CA GLY A 187 -44.29 -20.51 19.30
C GLY A 187 -44.26 -19.18 20.09
N ALA A 188 -44.11 -18.04 19.41
CA ALA A 188 -44.20 -16.72 20.02
C ALA A 188 -45.66 -16.27 20.27
N HIS A 189 -46.64 -16.94 19.65
CA HIS A 189 -48.05 -16.58 19.72
C HIS A 189 -48.81 -17.38 20.79
N SER A 190 -49.92 -16.82 21.26
CA SER A 190 -50.78 -17.46 22.25
C SER A 190 -52.27 -17.31 21.93
N THR A 191 -53.07 -18.22 22.48
CA THR A 191 -54.53 -18.10 22.47
C THR A 191 -54.99 -17.17 23.58
N VAL A 192 -56.20 -16.63 23.43
CA VAL A 192 -56.89 -15.87 24.49
C VAL A 192 -57.88 -16.81 25.19
N ALA A 193 -57.94 -16.75 26.52
CA ALA A 193 -58.88 -17.53 27.30
C ALA A 193 -60.32 -17.35 26.79
N ASP A 194 -61.08 -18.45 26.65
CA ASP A 194 -62.44 -18.53 26.09
C ASP A 194 -62.59 -18.14 24.60
N TYR A 195 -61.50 -17.84 23.91
CA TYR A 195 -61.43 -17.60 22.46
C TYR A 195 -60.46 -18.54 21.73
N ASP A 196 -60.00 -19.61 22.39
CA ASP A 196 -59.22 -20.69 21.77
C ASP A 196 -60.01 -21.39 20.66
N SER A 197 -61.34 -21.45 20.80
CA SER A 197 -62.27 -21.94 19.79
C SER A 197 -63.47 -21.00 19.64
N VAL A 198 -63.62 -20.41 18.45
CA VAL A 198 -64.68 -19.45 18.14
C VAL A 198 -65.66 -20.05 17.12
N PRO A 199 -66.96 -20.10 17.43
CA PRO A 199 -67.95 -20.66 16.51
C PRO A 199 -68.29 -19.69 15.37
N PHE A 200 -68.65 -20.27 14.22
CA PHE A 200 -69.32 -19.57 13.14
C PHE A 200 -70.82 -19.79 13.20
N TYR A 201 -71.59 -18.71 13.22
CA TYR A 201 -73.05 -18.73 13.10
C TYR A 201 -73.48 -17.79 11.97
N PRO A 202 -74.16 -18.30 10.92
CA PRO A 202 -74.68 -17.45 9.85
C PRO A 202 -75.60 -16.34 10.37
N PRO A 203 -75.69 -15.19 9.68
CA PRO A 203 -76.53 -14.07 10.09
C PRO A 203 -78.01 -14.44 9.90
N ASP A 204 -78.61 -15.03 10.93
CA ASP A 204 -80.03 -15.34 11.03
C ASP A 204 -80.74 -14.38 12.00
N ARG A 205 -82.05 -14.57 12.20
CA ARG A 205 -82.83 -13.74 13.15
C ARG A 205 -82.69 -14.19 14.61
N GLN A 206 -81.82 -15.15 14.93
CA GLN A 206 -81.66 -15.65 16.30
C GLN A 206 -80.70 -14.74 17.07
N MET A 207 -81.10 -14.34 18.28
CA MET A 207 -80.16 -13.69 19.20
C MET A 207 -79.16 -14.73 19.67
N ARG A 208 -77.87 -14.46 19.42
CA ARG A 208 -76.75 -15.29 19.87
C ARG A 208 -76.10 -14.61 21.07
N GLU A 209 -75.97 -15.34 22.17
CA GLU A 209 -75.37 -14.84 23.41
C GLU A 209 -73.83 -14.88 23.35
N ARG A 210 -73.26 -15.92 22.72
CA ARG A 210 -71.81 -16.11 22.60
C ARG A 210 -71.22 -15.29 21.46
N ASP A 211 -70.01 -14.78 21.67
CA ASP A 211 -69.18 -14.18 20.63
C ASP A 211 -68.89 -15.21 19.52
N HIS A 212 -69.12 -14.80 18.26
CA HIS A 212 -69.05 -15.68 17.08
C HIS A 212 -68.65 -14.89 15.84
N PHE A 213 -68.26 -15.61 14.79
CA PHE A 213 -68.16 -15.09 13.44
C PHE A 213 -69.45 -15.33 12.67
N TYR A 214 -69.80 -14.41 11.77
CA TYR A 214 -71.00 -14.51 10.92
C TYR A 214 -70.71 -14.28 9.44
N ASP A 215 -69.53 -13.76 9.10
CA ASP A 215 -69.07 -13.60 7.72
C ASP A 215 -67.70 -14.25 7.55
N TRP A 216 -67.47 -14.85 6.38
CA TRP A 216 -66.25 -15.56 6.05
C TRP A 216 -65.93 -15.39 4.56
N GLN A 217 -64.67 -15.12 4.25
CA GLN A 217 -64.18 -15.04 2.88
C GLN A 217 -62.75 -15.61 2.77
N LEU A 218 -62.56 -16.58 1.89
CA LEU A 218 -61.23 -17.06 1.50
C LEU A 218 -60.78 -16.37 0.22
N THR A 219 -59.57 -15.81 0.26
CA THR A 219 -58.88 -15.26 -0.90
C THR A 219 -57.59 -16.04 -1.13
N ARG A 220 -57.35 -16.41 -2.39
CA ARG A 220 -56.05 -16.91 -2.84
C ARG A 220 -55.55 -16.08 -4.01
N GLU A 221 -54.28 -15.72 -3.97
CA GLU A 221 -53.63 -14.91 -5.00
C GLU A 221 -52.37 -15.62 -5.50
N VAL A 222 -52.09 -15.55 -6.81
CA VAL A 222 -50.89 -16.17 -7.40
C VAL A 222 -49.67 -15.42 -6.89
N GLN A 223 -48.73 -16.16 -6.29
CA GLN A 223 -47.45 -15.65 -5.82
C GLN A 223 -46.29 -16.28 -6.62
N PRO A 224 -45.13 -15.61 -6.72
CA PRO A 224 -43.91 -16.20 -7.27
C PRO A 224 -43.52 -17.47 -6.51
N GLY A 225 -42.98 -18.48 -7.22
CA GLY A 225 -42.66 -19.78 -6.63
C GLY A 225 -41.26 -19.95 -6.10
N SER A 226 -40.35 -19.01 -6.42
CA SER A 226 -38.98 -19.02 -5.87
C SER A 226 -38.33 -17.64 -5.91
N LEU A 227 -37.36 -17.44 -5.03
CA LEU A 227 -36.48 -16.27 -5.00
C LEU A 227 -35.02 -16.73 -5.03
N GLU A 228 -34.28 -16.21 -5.99
CA GLU A 228 -32.84 -16.41 -6.17
C GLU A 228 -32.10 -15.12 -5.81
N LEU A 229 -31.10 -15.23 -4.92
CA LEU A 229 -30.24 -14.12 -4.52
C LEU A 229 -28.79 -14.41 -4.89
N ASN A 230 -28.01 -13.36 -5.13
CA ASN A 230 -26.56 -13.48 -5.30
C ASN A 230 -25.82 -12.29 -4.65
N ASP A 231 -24.53 -12.45 -4.36
CA ASP A 231 -23.68 -11.41 -3.80
C ASP A 231 -22.19 -11.67 -4.16
N TYR A 232 -21.29 -10.76 -3.78
CA TYR A 232 -19.86 -10.87 -4.04
C TYR A 232 -19.01 -10.70 -2.78
N ASP A 233 -18.22 -11.74 -2.47
CA ASP A 233 -17.23 -11.72 -1.39
C ASP A 233 -15.80 -11.59 -1.95
N PHE A 234 -15.16 -10.44 -1.71
CA PHE A 234 -13.79 -10.20 -2.18
C PHE A 234 -12.74 -11.05 -1.45
N GLN A 235 -13.03 -11.60 -0.26
CA GLN A 235 -12.13 -12.52 0.44
C GLN A 235 -12.18 -13.91 -0.19
N ARG A 236 -13.29 -14.26 -0.85
CA ARG A 236 -13.46 -15.48 -1.63
C ARG A 236 -14.02 -15.18 -3.04
N PRO A 237 -13.24 -14.53 -3.95
CA PRO A 237 -13.75 -14.03 -5.24
C PRO A 237 -14.31 -15.09 -6.22
N ARG A 238 -14.10 -16.38 -5.93
CA ARG A 238 -14.58 -17.52 -6.73
C ARG A 238 -15.65 -18.34 -6.01
N ALA A 239 -16.08 -17.95 -4.81
CA ALA A 239 -17.15 -18.62 -4.11
C ALA A 239 -18.44 -18.51 -4.90
N ASN A 240 -19.19 -19.61 -5.00
CA ASN A 240 -20.55 -19.56 -5.51
C ASN A 240 -21.46 -19.11 -4.37
N LEU A 241 -21.91 -17.86 -4.43
CA LEU A 241 -22.80 -17.25 -3.44
C LEU A 241 -24.26 -17.21 -3.90
N GLU A 242 -24.57 -17.80 -5.05
CA GLU A 242 -25.95 -17.92 -5.52
C GLU A 242 -26.74 -18.87 -4.60
N VAL A 243 -27.88 -18.39 -4.10
CA VAL A 243 -28.77 -19.12 -3.20
C VAL A 243 -30.19 -19.03 -3.72
N ARG A 244 -30.98 -20.08 -3.48
CA ARG A 244 -32.35 -20.18 -3.95
C ARG A 244 -33.26 -20.73 -2.86
N SER A 245 -34.37 -20.05 -2.62
CA SER A 245 -35.49 -20.60 -1.84
C SER A 245 -36.71 -20.76 -2.73
N SER A 246 -37.43 -21.87 -2.55
CA SER A 246 -38.59 -22.23 -3.38
C SER A 246 -39.76 -22.66 -2.51
N VAL A 247 -40.96 -22.19 -2.83
CA VAL A 247 -42.21 -22.56 -2.17
C VAL A 247 -43.17 -23.07 -3.23
N SER A 248 -43.43 -24.37 -3.22
CA SER A 248 -44.30 -25.00 -4.22
C SER A 248 -45.77 -24.95 -3.81
N ARG A 249 -46.64 -24.52 -4.72
CA ARG A 249 -48.10 -24.59 -4.59
C ARG A 249 -48.68 -25.39 -5.76
N SER A 250 -49.82 -26.03 -5.55
CA SER A 250 -50.40 -27.00 -6.50
C SER A 250 -51.21 -26.38 -7.65
N HIS A 251 -51.43 -25.07 -7.63
CA HIS A 251 -52.12 -24.38 -8.72
C HIS A 251 -51.19 -24.13 -9.92
N SER A 252 -51.75 -23.89 -11.10
CA SER A 252 -50.98 -23.51 -12.28
C SER A 252 -50.32 -22.14 -12.13
N ASN A 253 -49.20 -21.92 -12.84
CA ASN A 253 -48.48 -20.64 -12.89
C ASN A 253 -47.95 -20.15 -11.52
N GLY A 254 -47.73 -21.05 -10.56
CA GLY A 254 -47.20 -20.76 -9.23
C GLY A 254 -45.69 -20.96 -9.08
N ASP A 255 -44.97 -21.11 -10.20
CA ASP A 255 -43.56 -21.49 -10.25
C ASP A 255 -42.65 -20.41 -10.87
N TYR A 256 -43.20 -19.22 -11.19
CA TYR A 256 -42.40 -18.11 -11.71
C TYR A 256 -41.31 -17.66 -10.71
N PRO A 257 -40.05 -17.55 -11.14
CA PRO A 257 -38.95 -17.16 -10.26
C PRO A 257 -38.79 -15.63 -10.15
N LEU A 258 -38.29 -15.18 -8.99
CA LEU A 258 -37.72 -13.85 -8.77
C LEU A 258 -36.20 -13.95 -8.65
N TYR A 259 -35.50 -12.91 -9.06
CA TYR A 259 -34.05 -12.77 -8.91
C TYR A 259 -33.70 -11.37 -8.41
N ASP A 260 -32.74 -11.25 -7.50
CA ASP A 260 -32.27 -9.97 -6.95
C ASP A 260 -30.76 -9.98 -6.65
N TYR A 261 -30.11 -8.83 -6.86
CA TYR A 261 -28.69 -8.60 -6.54
C TYR A 261 -28.49 -7.11 -6.17
N PRO A 262 -27.77 -6.80 -5.08
CA PRO A 262 -27.13 -7.72 -4.13
C PRO A 262 -28.11 -8.31 -3.11
N GLY A 263 -27.77 -9.45 -2.51
CA GLY A 263 -28.57 -10.11 -1.48
C GLY A 263 -28.23 -9.70 -0.03
N GLU A 264 -27.24 -8.85 0.18
CA GLU A 264 -26.80 -8.34 1.50
C GLU A 264 -26.17 -9.40 2.42
N TYR A 265 -25.41 -10.36 1.87
CA TYR A 265 -24.73 -11.39 2.66
C TYR A 265 -23.33 -11.74 2.16
N ALA A 266 -22.51 -12.25 3.08
CA ALA A 266 -21.20 -12.80 2.78
C ALA A 266 -21.18 -14.34 2.84
N GLN A 267 -21.95 -14.96 3.74
CA GLN A 267 -22.04 -16.41 3.88
C GLN A 267 -23.31 -16.94 3.21
N SER A 268 -23.20 -18.08 2.51
CA SER A 268 -24.33 -18.67 1.78
C SER A 268 -25.50 -19.03 2.70
N ASN A 269 -25.24 -19.50 3.93
CA ASN A 269 -26.30 -19.84 4.90
C ASN A 269 -27.16 -18.61 5.27
N ASP A 270 -26.54 -17.43 5.40
CA ASP A 270 -27.26 -16.19 5.68
C ASP A 270 -28.10 -15.78 4.45
N GLY A 271 -27.54 -15.94 3.25
CA GLY A 271 -28.26 -15.71 2.00
C GLY A 271 -29.46 -16.65 1.81
N GLU A 272 -29.33 -17.92 2.14
CA GLU A 272 -30.44 -18.89 2.12
C GLU A 272 -31.53 -18.49 3.11
N HIS A 273 -31.16 -17.99 4.30
CA HIS A 273 -32.11 -17.44 5.25
C HIS A 273 -32.86 -16.23 4.66
N TYR A 274 -32.17 -15.25 4.09
CA TYR A 274 -32.83 -14.08 3.48
C TYR A 274 -33.69 -14.42 2.28
N ALA A 275 -33.25 -15.33 1.40
CA ALA A 275 -34.05 -15.81 0.28
C ALA A 275 -35.34 -16.48 0.78
N ARG A 276 -35.25 -17.31 1.84
CA ARG A 276 -36.38 -17.97 2.48
C ARG A 276 -37.34 -16.98 3.14
N THR A 277 -36.84 -16.08 3.98
CA THR A 277 -37.65 -15.09 4.68
C THR A 277 -38.43 -14.21 3.70
N ARG A 278 -37.78 -13.73 2.63
CA ARG A 278 -38.43 -12.87 1.62
C ARG A 278 -39.49 -13.63 0.81
N ILE A 279 -39.23 -14.88 0.39
CA ILE A 279 -40.22 -15.66 -0.37
C ILE A 279 -41.40 -16.08 0.52
N GLU A 280 -41.15 -16.43 1.78
CA GLU A 280 -42.19 -16.76 2.76
C GLU A 280 -43.04 -15.53 3.12
N ALA A 281 -42.44 -14.34 3.22
CA ALA A 281 -43.18 -13.09 3.40
C ALA A 281 -44.16 -12.82 2.25
N ILE A 282 -43.73 -13.04 1.00
CA ILE A 282 -44.59 -12.95 -0.19
C ILE A 282 -45.71 -14.01 -0.11
N HIS A 283 -45.36 -15.25 0.24
CA HIS A 283 -46.33 -16.33 0.39
C HIS A 283 -47.28 -16.19 1.57
N SER A 284 -47.00 -15.33 2.55
CA SER A 284 -47.97 -15.00 3.59
C SER A 284 -49.27 -14.41 3.01
N GLN A 285 -49.21 -13.83 1.80
CA GLN A 285 -50.36 -13.29 1.07
C GLN A 285 -51.05 -14.31 0.14
N PHE A 286 -50.45 -15.49 -0.06
CA PHE A 286 -50.98 -16.51 -0.98
C PHE A 286 -52.39 -16.96 -0.60
N GLU A 287 -52.64 -17.15 0.70
CA GLU A 287 -53.94 -17.57 1.23
C GLU A 287 -54.30 -16.71 2.44
N ARG A 288 -55.39 -15.94 2.33
CA ARG A 288 -55.92 -15.10 3.41
C ARG A 288 -57.38 -15.42 3.66
N VAL A 289 -57.75 -15.58 4.92
CA VAL A 289 -59.13 -15.76 5.36
C VAL A 289 -59.59 -14.50 6.07
N GLN A 290 -60.61 -13.85 5.56
CA GLN A 290 -61.27 -12.74 6.23
C GLN A 290 -62.47 -13.25 7.02
N LEU A 291 -62.59 -12.80 8.25
CA LEU A 291 -63.64 -13.17 9.19
C LEU A 291 -64.24 -11.92 9.80
N ARG A 292 -65.57 -11.79 9.76
CA ARG A 292 -66.29 -10.72 10.44
C ARG A 292 -67.18 -11.28 11.53
N GLY A 293 -67.15 -10.64 12.70
CA GLY A 293 -67.88 -11.16 13.84
C GLY A 293 -67.84 -10.29 15.07
N ARG A 294 -68.32 -10.86 16.17
CA ARG A 294 -68.37 -10.25 17.50
C ARG A 294 -67.31 -10.82 18.43
N ALA A 295 -66.26 -11.44 17.91
CA ALA A 295 -65.19 -12.05 18.70
C ALA A 295 -64.32 -11.01 19.40
N ARG A 296 -64.79 -10.48 20.54
CA ARG A 296 -64.19 -9.34 21.25
C ARG A 296 -62.78 -9.59 21.78
N GLY A 297 -62.45 -10.84 22.10
CA GLY A 297 -61.13 -11.22 22.63
C GLY A 297 -60.00 -11.25 21.59
N LEU A 298 -60.32 -11.38 20.30
CA LEU A 298 -59.31 -11.64 19.26
C LEU A 298 -58.67 -10.38 18.69
N GLY A 299 -57.35 -10.42 18.49
CA GLY A 299 -56.59 -9.35 17.86
C GLY A 299 -55.30 -9.81 17.22
N SER A 300 -54.57 -8.86 16.63
CA SER A 300 -53.39 -9.18 15.84
C SER A 300 -52.36 -9.92 16.69
N GLY A 301 -51.88 -11.07 16.20
CA GLY A 301 -50.96 -11.96 16.90
C GLY A 301 -51.60 -13.03 17.78
N HIS A 302 -52.93 -13.08 17.90
CA HIS A 302 -53.62 -14.19 18.60
C HIS A 302 -53.84 -15.41 17.70
N LEU A 303 -53.79 -16.58 18.32
CA LEU A 303 -54.19 -17.87 17.75
C LEU A 303 -55.63 -18.21 18.16
N PHE A 304 -56.39 -18.80 17.25
CA PHE A 304 -57.71 -19.38 17.55
C PHE A 304 -58.10 -20.44 16.53
N SER A 305 -58.98 -21.35 16.91
CA SER A 305 -59.60 -22.33 16.00
C SER A 305 -61.01 -21.91 15.59
N LEU A 306 -61.31 -21.94 14.29
CA LEU A 306 -62.66 -21.74 13.78
C LEU A 306 -63.46 -23.05 13.89
N THR A 307 -64.70 -22.99 14.35
CA THR A 307 -65.58 -24.17 14.41
C THR A 307 -66.97 -23.88 13.83
N GLY A 308 -67.63 -24.89 13.27
CA GLY A 308 -69.02 -24.79 12.81
C GLY A 308 -69.21 -24.07 11.47
N TYR A 309 -68.14 -23.81 10.70
CA TYR A 309 -68.27 -23.35 9.32
C TYR A 309 -68.58 -24.52 8.38
N GLU A 310 -69.39 -24.31 7.34
CA GLU A 310 -69.87 -25.38 6.45
C GLU A 310 -68.74 -26.10 5.68
N ARG A 311 -67.64 -25.38 5.41
CA ARG A 311 -66.48 -25.93 4.71
C ARG A 311 -65.46 -26.48 5.71
N GLU A 312 -65.42 -27.80 5.82
CA GLU A 312 -64.69 -28.49 6.90
C GLU A 312 -63.19 -28.21 6.95
N ASP A 313 -62.50 -28.08 5.81
CA ASP A 313 -61.06 -27.75 5.78
C ASP A 313 -60.74 -26.34 6.31
N GLN A 314 -61.75 -25.51 6.51
CA GLN A 314 -61.59 -24.17 7.07
C GLN A 314 -61.85 -24.12 8.58
N ASN A 315 -62.34 -25.20 9.19
CA ASN A 315 -62.44 -25.36 10.65
C ASN A 315 -61.07 -25.78 11.23
N ARG A 316 -60.12 -24.85 11.20
CA ARG A 316 -58.72 -25.06 11.59
C ARG A 316 -58.22 -23.89 12.45
N GLU A 317 -56.98 -24.00 12.90
CA GLU A 317 -56.30 -22.96 13.65
C GLU A 317 -55.79 -21.85 12.73
N TYR A 318 -55.98 -20.61 13.16
CA TYR A 318 -55.62 -19.41 12.45
C TYR A 318 -54.76 -18.50 13.31
N LEU A 319 -53.80 -17.85 12.67
CA LEU A 319 -53.11 -16.69 13.19
C LEU A 319 -53.78 -15.42 12.66
N VAL A 320 -54.22 -14.55 13.56
CA VAL A 320 -54.76 -13.23 13.19
C VAL A 320 -53.61 -12.31 12.78
N VAL A 321 -53.54 -11.99 11.49
CA VAL A 321 -52.49 -11.12 10.95
C VAL A 321 -52.87 -9.66 11.06
N SER A 322 -54.10 -9.30 10.72
CA SER A 322 -54.62 -7.96 10.96
C SER A 322 -56.03 -7.99 11.54
N ALA A 323 -56.35 -6.95 12.29
CA ALA A 323 -57.64 -6.79 12.93
C ALA A 323 -58.12 -5.36 12.80
N ARG A 324 -59.38 -5.18 12.40
CA ARG A 324 -60.07 -3.91 12.43
C ARG A 324 -61.23 -3.97 13.40
N TYR A 325 -61.39 -2.92 14.19
CA TYR A 325 -62.41 -2.83 15.21
C TYR A 325 -63.31 -1.63 14.95
N HIS A 326 -64.61 -1.86 15.03
CA HIS A 326 -65.61 -0.82 15.12
C HIS A 326 -66.38 -1.02 16.40
N ILE A 327 -66.20 -0.09 17.35
CA ILE A 327 -66.87 -0.11 18.64
C ILE A 327 -67.78 1.11 18.72
N HIS A 328 -69.05 0.89 19.03
CA HIS A 328 -70.04 1.95 19.21
C HIS A 328 -70.71 1.82 20.58
N GLN A 329 -70.85 2.94 21.27
CA GLN A 329 -71.61 3.02 22.51
C GLN A 329 -72.87 3.86 22.33
N GLU A 330 -73.92 3.43 23.02
CA GLU A 330 -75.17 4.19 23.12
C GLU A 330 -74.91 5.61 23.62
N PRO A 331 -75.56 6.63 23.03
CA PRO A 331 -75.46 8.01 23.49
C PRO A 331 -75.81 8.15 24.98
N TYR A 332 -75.20 9.11 25.66
CA TYR A 332 -75.52 9.43 27.07
C TYR A 332 -76.80 10.29 27.20
N GLU A 333 -77.37 10.74 26.08
CA GLU A 333 -78.63 11.48 26.02
C GLU A 333 -79.76 10.60 25.46
N SER A 334 -80.97 10.72 26.01
CA SER A 334 -82.15 10.01 25.52
C SER A 334 -82.78 10.77 24.34
N GLY A 335 -83.04 10.09 23.21
CA GLY A 335 -83.71 10.69 22.05
C GLY A 335 -83.15 10.30 20.68
N THR A 336 -81.94 9.73 20.63
CA THR A 336 -81.31 9.19 19.42
C THR A 336 -81.36 7.66 19.45
N GLN A 337 -82.12 7.04 18.55
CA GLN A 337 -82.05 5.60 18.31
C GLN A 337 -80.92 5.34 17.30
N ASP A 338 -79.77 4.92 17.78
CA ASP A 338 -78.69 4.42 16.92
C ASP A 338 -78.66 2.90 17.05
N LEU A 339 -79.16 2.18 16.04
CA LEU A 339 -79.25 0.71 16.04
C LEU A 339 -77.94 0.07 15.55
N SER A 340 -76.79 0.68 15.82
CA SER A 340 -75.48 0.20 15.41
C SER A 340 -75.02 -0.98 16.27
N GLU A 341 -74.32 -1.95 15.67
CA GLU A 341 -73.69 -3.04 16.44
C GLU A 341 -72.64 -2.46 17.40
N GLN A 342 -72.68 -2.86 18.69
CA GLN A 342 -71.78 -2.29 19.71
C GLN A 342 -70.32 -2.68 19.53
N PHE A 343 -70.04 -3.85 18.94
CA PHE A 343 -68.69 -4.30 18.60
C PHE A 343 -68.72 -5.13 17.31
N VAL A 344 -67.85 -4.77 16.37
CA VAL A 344 -67.56 -5.54 15.17
C VAL A 344 -66.05 -5.68 15.02
N GLY A 345 -65.58 -6.91 14.88
CA GLY A 345 -64.22 -7.24 14.51
C GLY A 345 -64.17 -7.77 13.08
N GLU A 346 -63.31 -7.19 12.25
CA GLU A 346 -62.95 -7.71 10.92
C GLU A 346 -61.49 -8.19 10.99
N LEU A 347 -61.28 -9.49 10.90
CA LEU A 347 -59.97 -10.12 11.04
C LEU A 347 -59.49 -10.64 9.69
N ALA A 348 -58.24 -10.38 9.34
CA ALA A 348 -57.55 -11.09 8.27
C ALA A 348 -56.58 -12.10 8.89
N CYS A 349 -56.81 -13.37 8.57
CA CYS A 349 -56.14 -14.50 9.16
C CYS A 349 -55.34 -15.26 8.12
N MET A 350 -54.30 -15.97 8.58
CA MET A 350 -53.62 -17.02 7.83
C MET A 350 -53.67 -18.32 8.60
N ASP A 351 -53.47 -19.43 7.90
CA ASP A 351 -53.29 -20.73 8.53
C ASP A 351 -52.11 -20.68 9.51
N ALA A 352 -52.32 -21.08 10.76
CA ALA A 352 -51.30 -21.01 11.80
C ALA A 352 -50.09 -21.94 11.53
N SER A 353 -50.25 -22.94 10.65
CA SER A 353 -49.15 -23.80 10.20
C SER A 353 -48.19 -23.11 9.22
N GLN A 354 -48.60 -21.99 8.61
CA GLN A 354 -47.74 -21.21 7.72
C GLN A 354 -46.91 -20.23 8.53
N VAL A 355 -45.63 -20.10 8.20
CA VAL A 355 -44.75 -19.12 8.82
C VAL A 355 -45.08 -17.73 8.28
N PHE A 356 -45.25 -16.77 9.18
CA PHE A 356 -45.40 -15.36 8.82
C PHE A 356 -44.04 -14.68 8.83
N HIS A 357 -43.74 -13.97 7.76
CA HIS A 357 -42.66 -12.98 7.71
C HIS A 357 -43.21 -11.66 7.17
N PRO A 358 -42.73 -10.51 7.67
CA PRO A 358 -43.19 -9.22 7.21
C PRO A 358 -42.64 -8.90 5.81
N LEU A 359 -43.41 -8.16 5.03
CA LEU A 359 -42.94 -7.65 3.74
C LEU A 359 -41.96 -6.48 3.95
N PRO A 360 -40.93 -6.35 3.09
CA PRO A 360 -39.99 -5.23 3.12
C PRO A 360 -40.66 -3.97 2.55
N LEU A 361 -41.44 -3.28 3.39
CA LEU A 361 -42.16 -2.05 3.02
C LEU A 361 -41.41 -0.80 3.47
N THR A 362 -40.54 -0.94 4.47
CA THR A 362 -39.78 0.18 5.01
C THR A 362 -38.70 0.60 4.01
N PRO A 363 -38.62 1.89 3.61
CA PRO A 363 -37.63 2.32 2.63
C PRO A 363 -36.21 2.08 3.11
N MET A 364 -35.39 1.44 2.28
CA MET A 364 -33.96 1.30 2.56
C MET A 364 -33.24 2.65 2.47
N PRO A 365 -32.33 2.97 3.40
CA PRO A 365 -31.52 4.19 3.31
C PRO A 365 -30.55 4.09 2.13
N ILE A 366 -30.46 5.18 1.34
CA ILE A 366 -29.55 5.23 0.19
C ILE A 366 -28.65 6.45 0.30
N VAL A 367 -27.34 6.21 0.30
CA VAL A 367 -26.32 7.25 0.15
C VAL A 367 -26.26 7.66 -1.32
N ARG A 368 -26.87 8.81 -1.64
CA ARG A 368 -27.04 9.29 -3.02
C ARG A 368 -25.74 9.59 -3.78
N GLY A 369 -24.61 9.76 -3.08
CA GLY A 369 -23.33 10.05 -3.70
C GLY A 369 -22.17 9.97 -2.70
N PRO A 370 -20.92 10.06 -3.18
CA PRO A 370 -19.74 9.92 -2.33
C PRO A 370 -19.67 11.01 -1.26
N GLN A 371 -19.01 10.68 -0.15
CA GLN A 371 -18.72 11.59 0.95
C GLN A 371 -17.22 11.61 1.22
N THR A 372 -16.72 12.62 1.92
CA THR A 372 -15.36 12.56 2.46
C THR A 372 -15.36 12.09 3.91
N ALA A 373 -14.26 11.45 4.31
CA ALA A 373 -14.03 10.91 5.64
C ALA A 373 -12.54 11.02 6.00
N VAL A 374 -12.22 10.95 7.29
CA VAL A 374 -10.85 11.02 7.80
C VAL A 374 -10.35 9.62 8.10
N VAL A 375 -9.16 9.25 7.63
CA VAL A 375 -8.56 7.94 7.94
C VAL A 375 -8.14 7.91 9.41
N VAL A 376 -8.45 6.83 10.12
CA VAL A 376 -8.20 6.68 11.57
C VAL A 376 -7.54 5.35 11.91
N GLY A 377 -6.99 5.27 13.12
CA GLY A 377 -6.34 4.06 13.64
C GLY A 377 -5.87 4.25 15.08
N PRO A 378 -5.12 3.29 15.63
CA PRO A 378 -4.63 3.34 17.00
C PRO A 378 -3.72 4.54 17.26
N ASN A 379 -3.76 5.05 18.49
CA ASN A 379 -2.88 6.14 18.89
C ASN A 379 -1.39 5.73 18.79
N GLY A 380 -0.54 6.60 18.25
CA GLY A 380 0.89 6.36 18.03
C GLY A 380 1.23 5.64 16.71
N GLU A 381 0.23 5.27 15.91
CA GLU A 381 0.41 4.78 14.54
C GLU A 381 0.26 5.91 13.52
N GLU A 382 1.00 5.84 12.41
CA GLU A 382 0.78 6.70 11.22
C GLU A 382 0.00 5.96 10.12
N ILE A 383 0.05 4.63 10.13
CA ILE A 383 -0.54 3.76 9.11
C ILE A 383 -1.23 2.61 9.83
N TRP A 384 -2.52 2.43 9.56
CA TRP A 384 -3.30 1.30 10.07
C TRP A 384 -3.99 0.59 8.91
N THR A 385 -3.48 -0.57 8.56
CA THR A 385 -3.93 -1.36 7.40
C THR A 385 -3.93 -2.84 7.73
N ASP A 386 -4.67 -3.62 6.94
CA ASP A 386 -4.68 -5.08 7.01
C ASP A 386 -4.03 -5.73 5.77
N GLN A 387 -4.11 -7.07 5.68
CA GLN A 387 -3.56 -7.88 4.59
C GLN A 387 -4.12 -7.57 3.19
N TYR A 388 -5.23 -6.83 3.11
CA TYR A 388 -5.87 -6.45 1.85
C TYR A 388 -5.64 -4.98 1.48
N GLY A 389 -4.82 -4.25 2.26
CA GLY A 389 -4.60 -2.82 2.05
C GLY A 389 -5.82 -1.96 2.41
N ARG A 390 -6.71 -2.46 3.28
CA ARG A 390 -7.89 -1.72 3.76
C ARG A 390 -7.50 -0.75 4.87
N VAL A 391 -8.28 0.31 5.06
CA VAL A 391 -8.13 1.25 6.18
C VAL A 391 -9.47 1.45 6.89
N LYS A 392 -9.44 2.08 8.07
CA LYS A 392 -10.63 2.53 8.78
C LYS A 392 -10.77 4.05 8.69
N VAL A 393 -12.00 4.55 8.77
CA VAL A 393 -12.28 5.99 8.66
C VAL A 393 -13.26 6.44 9.73
N HIS A 394 -13.23 7.72 10.04
CA HIS A 394 -14.25 8.45 10.77
C HIS A 394 -15.07 9.28 9.77
N PHE A 395 -16.38 9.08 9.76
CA PHE A 395 -17.30 9.90 8.98
C PHE A 395 -17.71 11.14 9.76
N TYR A 396 -17.83 12.29 9.09
CA TYR A 396 -18.16 13.56 9.75
C TYR A 396 -19.55 13.62 10.40
N TRP A 397 -20.45 12.70 10.05
CA TRP A 397 -21.77 12.58 10.67
C TRP A 397 -21.78 11.63 11.88
N ASP A 398 -20.69 10.89 12.11
CA ASP A 398 -20.57 10.03 13.28
C ASP A 398 -20.29 10.88 14.52
N ARG A 399 -21.09 10.66 15.56
CA ARG A 399 -21.06 11.39 16.83
C ARG A 399 -20.77 10.47 18.01
N HIS A 400 -20.63 9.17 17.76
CA HIS A 400 -20.62 8.13 18.78
C HIS A 400 -19.28 7.40 18.86
N ASP A 401 -18.34 7.71 17.96
CA ASP A 401 -16.99 7.16 17.97
C ASP A 401 -15.97 8.07 18.68
N GLN A 402 -14.72 7.62 18.68
CA GLN A 402 -13.58 8.33 19.26
C GLN A 402 -12.52 8.67 18.20
N SER A 403 -12.87 8.58 16.91
CA SER A 403 -11.96 8.74 15.77
C SER A 403 -10.69 7.87 15.88
N ASN A 404 -10.87 6.58 16.21
CA ASN A 404 -9.79 5.62 16.47
C ASN A 404 -10.01 4.30 15.68
N GLU A 405 -9.30 3.23 16.05
CA GLU A 405 -9.42 1.93 15.38
C GLU A 405 -10.81 1.26 15.46
N ASN A 406 -11.75 1.82 16.23
CA ASN A 406 -13.12 1.31 16.40
C ASN A 406 -14.18 2.21 15.75
N SER A 407 -13.79 3.20 14.95
CA SER A 407 -14.75 4.11 14.29
C SER A 407 -15.55 3.46 13.15
N SER A 408 -14.95 2.49 12.44
CA SER A 408 -15.59 1.86 11.30
C SER A 408 -15.16 0.40 11.09
N CYS A 409 -15.79 -0.25 10.11
CA CYS A 409 -15.28 -1.47 9.50
C CYS A 409 -14.04 -1.19 8.63
N TRP A 410 -13.41 -2.26 8.15
CA TRP A 410 -12.30 -2.17 7.21
C TRP A 410 -12.78 -1.89 5.78
N MET A 411 -12.36 -0.75 5.22
CA MET A 411 -12.77 -0.30 3.89
C MET A 411 -11.67 -0.54 2.86
N ARG A 412 -12.04 -1.13 1.72
CA ARG A 412 -11.14 -1.29 0.56
C ARG A 412 -10.79 0.07 -0.03
N VAL A 413 -9.56 0.20 -0.49
CA VAL A 413 -9.04 1.44 -1.10
C VAL A 413 -8.76 1.20 -2.57
N SER A 414 -9.44 1.97 -3.42
CA SER A 414 -9.15 2.01 -4.86
C SER A 414 -7.68 2.37 -5.10
N GLN A 415 -7.04 1.62 -6.00
CA GLN A 415 -5.65 1.84 -6.40
C GLN A 415 -5.60 2.27 -7.87
N ALA A 416 -4.53 2.96 -8.25
CA ALA A 416 -4.32 3.37 -9.64
C ALA A 416 -4.20 2.16 -10.60
N TRP A 417 -3.64 1.05 -10.13
CA TRP A 417 -3.50 -0.19 -10.91
C TRP A 417 -3.41 -1.39 -9.97
N ALA A 418 -4.24 -2.42 -10.14
CA ALA A 418 -4.27 -3.58 -9.23
C ALA A 418 -4.34 -4.90 -10.01
N GLY A 419 -3.30 -5.72 -9.88
CA GLY A 419 -3.18 -7.06 -10.47
C GLY A 419 -2.90 -8.14 -9.42
N LYS A 420 -2.70 -9.38 -9.86
CA LYS A 420 -2.43 -10.52 -8.98
C LYS A 420 -1.02 -10.43 -8.40
N ASN A 421 -0.87 -9.77 -7.24
CA ASN A 421 0.40 -9.53 -6.54
C ASN A 421 1.37 -8.57 -7.27
N TRP A 422 0.83 -7.67 -8.09
CA TRP A 422 1.57 -6.61 -8.78
C TRP A 422 0.63 -5.42 -9.04
N GLY A 423 1.16 -4.20 -9.15
CA GLY A 423 0.36 -2.98 -9.37
C GLY A 423 0.90 -1.78 -8.58
N ALA A 424 0.10 -0.72 -8.51
CA ALA A 424 0.35 0.44 -7.68
C ALA A 424 -0.27 0.25 -6.30
N MET A 425 0.44 0.68 -5.25
CA MET A 425 -0.08 0.67 -3.89
C MET A 425 0.27 1.97 -3.17
N GLN A 426 -0.75 2.74 -2.82
CA GLN A 426 -0.63 3.86 -1.90
C GLN A 426 -1.68 3.68 -0.81
N ILE A 427 -1.24 3.41 0.42
CA ILE A 427 -2.11 3.21 1.59
C ILE A 427 -2.42 4.57 2.22
N PRO A 428 -3.71 4.91 2.47
CA PRO A 428 -4.06 6.14 3.18
C PRO A 428 -3.50 6.14 4.59
N ARG A 429 -2.93 7.27 5.02
CA ARG A 429 -2.38 7.43 6.37
C ARG A 429 -3.40 8.05 7.30
N ILE A 430 -3.26 7.77 8.60
CA ILE A 430 -4.11 8.35 9.65
C ILE A 430 -4.07 9.88 9.56
N GLY A 431 -5.23 10.51 9.65
CA GLY A 431 -5.43 11.96 9.51
C GLY A 431 -5.61 12.46 8.07
N GLN A 432 -5.41 11.61 7.05
CA GLN A 432 -5.67 12.01 5.66
C GLN A 432 -7.15 11.96 5.32
N GLU A 433 -7.59 12.88 4.46
CA GLU A 433 -8.96 12.92 3.93
C GLU A 433 -9.09 12.05 2.67
N VAL A 434 -10.11 11.20 2.66
CA VAL A 434 -10.43 10.28 1.57
C VAL A 434 -11.86 10.44 1.10
N ILE A 435 -12.12 10.11 -0.17
CA ILE A 435 -13.47 10.03 -0.73
C ILE A 435 -13.96 8.60 -0.56
N VAL A 436 -15.10 8.44 0.11
CA VAL A 436 -15.79 7.16 0.34
C VAL A 436 -17.04 7.12 -0.53
N SER A 437 -17.10 6.11 -1.40
CA SER A 437 -18.29 5.70 -2.13
C SER A 437 -18.98 4.54 -1.40
N PHE A 438 -20.21 4.24 -1.79
CA PHE A 438 -21.04 3.20 -1.19
C PHE A 438 -21.54 2.28 -2.31
N LEU A 439 -21.25 0.98 -2.23
CA LEU A 439 -21.65 0.01 -3.27
C LEU A 439 -23.18 -0.07 -3.32
N GLU A 440 -23.78 0.08 -4.51
CA GLU A 440 -25.24 0.22 -4.70
C GLU A 440 -25.89 1.36 -3.89
N GLY A 441 -25.08 2.31 -3.37
CA GLY A 441 -25.55 3.36 -2.48
C GLY A 441 -25.86 2.88 -1.05
N ASP A 442 -25.56 1.63 -0.72
CA ASP A 442 -25.82 1.03 0.59
C ASP A 442 -24.84 1.59 1.67
N PRO A 443 -25.34 2.26 2.73
CA PRO A 443 -24.53 2.76 3.85
C PRO A 443 -23.63 1.69 4.50
N ASP A 444 -24.02 0.42 4.45
CA ASP A 444 -23.30 -0.69 5.08
C ASP A 444 -22.13 -1.20 4.23
N ARG A 445 -21.98 -0.71 2.99
CA ARG A 445 -20.96 -1.16 2.03
C ARG A 445 -20.04 -0.03 1.54
N PRO A 446 -19.26 0.60 2.44
CA PRO A 446 -18.35 1.67 2.07
C PRO A 446 -17.08 1.17 1.36
N ILE A 447 -16.60 1.94 0.38
CA ILE A 447 -15.36 1.72 -0.36
C ILE A 447 -14.67 3.06 -0.65
N ILE A 448 -13.37 3.18 -0.38
CA ILE A 448 -12.61 4.40 -0.63
C ILE A 448 -12.24 4.46 -2.12
N THR A 449 -12.60 5.56 -2.79
CA THR A 449 -12.44 5.74 -4.25
C THR A 449 -11.54 6.90 -4.63
N GLY A 450 -11.13 7.73 -3.68
CA GLY A 450 -10.28 8.89 -3.97
C GLY A 450 -9.62 9.49 -2.74
N ARG A 451 -8.79 10.49 -2.99
CA ARG A 451 -8.01 11.24 -1.99
C ARG A 451 -8.07 12.72 -2.35
N VAL A 452 -8.13 13.58 -1.34
CA VAL A 452 -8.18 15.02 -1.55
C VAL A 452 -7.23 15.73 -0.59
N TYR A 453 -6.67 16.84 -1.08
CA TYR A 453 -5.92 17.78 -0.23
C TYR A 453 -6.91 18.77 0.40
N ASN A 454 -6.54 19.31 1.56
CA ASN A 454 -7.29 20.34 2.27
C ASN A 454 -6.36 21.37 2.91
N ALA A 455 -6.87 22.24 3.79
CA ALA A 455 -6.09 23.32 4.39
C ALA A 455 -4.99 22.85 5.35
N GLU A 456 -5.12 21.65 5.93
CA GLU A 456 -4.12 21.04 6.81
C GLU A 456 -3.25 20.05 6.03
N GLN A 457 -3.88 19.15 5.28
CA GLN A 457 -3.24 18.23 4.34
C GLN A 457 -3.02 18.96 3.02
N THR A 458 -2.05 19.89 3.01
CA THR A 458 -1.78 20.75 1.85
C THR A 458 -1.14 20.00 0.69
N VAL A 459 -1.26 20.57 -0.51
CA VAL A 459 -0.57 20.08 -1.72
C VAL A 459 0.97 20.03 -1.55
N PRO A 460 1.69 19.10 -2.21
CA PRO A 460 3.14 18.96 -2.05
C PRO A 460 3.95 20.13 -2.62
N TYR A 461 3.39 20.83 -3.62
CA TYR A 461 4.02 21.93 -4.34
C TYR A 461 3.16 23.18 -4.17
N THR A 462 3.78 24.31 -3.81
CA THR A 462 3.04 25.55 -3.54
C THR A 462 2.23 26.00 -4.76
N LEU A 463 0.91 26.01 -4.63
CA LEU A 463 -0.02 26.49 -5.66
C LEU A 463 -0.51 27.91 -5.33
N PRO A 464 -0.80 28.74 -6.36
CA PRO A 464 -0.79 28.44 -7.79
C PRO A 464 0.59 28.61 -8.47
N ALA A 465 1.64 28.99 -7.73
CA ALA A 465 2.94 29.34 -8.29
C ALA A 465 3.59 28.20 -9.12
N ASN A 466 3.46 26.94 -8.65
CA ASN A 466 4.06 25.77 -9.27
C ASN A 466 3.02 24.89 -10.01
N ALA A 467 2.07 25.51 -10.72
CA ALA A 467 1.01 24.78 -11.41
C ALA A 467 1.49 23.84 -12.53
N THR A 468 2.72 24.00 -13.02
CA THR A 468 3.37 23.13 -14.03
C THR A 468 4.11 21.95 -13.43
N GLN A 469 4.17 21.82 -12.09
CA GLN A 469 4.80 20.69 -11.42
C GLN A 469 3.79 19.56 -11.20
N SER A 470 4.22 18.34 -11.51
CA SER A 470 3.49 17.11 -11.24
C SER A 470 4.42 16.05 -10.66
N GLY A 471 3.90 15.09 -9.91
CA GLY A 471 4.75 14.06 -9.32
C GLY A 471 4.14 13.31 -8.15
N VAL A 472 4.97 12.46 -7.55
CA VAL A 472 4.66 11.71 -6.34
C VAL A 472 5.74 12.02 -5.31
N LYS A 473 5.33 12.53 -4.16
CA LYS A 473 6.18 12.80 -3.00
C LYS A 473 5.69 11.98 -1.82
N SER A 474 6.60 11.18 -1.25
CA SER A 474 6.32 10.36 -0.08
C SER A 474 6.72 11.07 1.22
N ARG A 475 6.64 10.34 2.34
CA ARG A 475 7.12 10.78 3.64
C ARG A 475 7.64 9.57 4.40
N SER A 476 8.83 9.64 4.97
CA SER A 476 9.35 8.58 5.86
C SER A 476 8.37 8.33 7.00
N SER A 477 8.17 7.06 7.37
CA SER A 477 7.24 6.63 8.42
C SER A 477 7.93 5.58 9.30
N LYS A 478 7.82 5.64 10.63
CA LYS A 478 7.16 6.69 11.44
C LYS A 478 8.11 7.86 11.76
N GLY A 479 7.55 9.02 12.11
CA GLY A 479 8.29 10.18 12.64
C GLY A 479 9.04 11.00 11.58
N GLY A 480 8.65 10.91 10.32
CA GLY A 480 9.31 11.64 9.23
C GLY A 480 9.08 13.15 9.29
N SER A 481 10.17 13.92 9.26
CA SER A 481 10.10 15.38 9.15
C SER A 481 9.78 15.82 7.69
N PRO A 482 9.49 17.11 7.45
CA PRO A 482 9.35 17.65 6.09
C PRO A 482 10.54 17.39 5.16
N ALA A 483 11.74 17.16 5.71
CA ALA A 483 12.94 16.87 4.93
C ALA A 483 13.06 15.40 4.51
N ASN A 484 12.36 14.47 5.17
CA ASN A 484 12.57 13.04 4.97
C ASN A 484 11.55 12.45 3.97
N PHE A 485 11.93 12.29 2.70
CA PHE A 485 11.01 11.82 1.67
C PHE A 485 11.71 11.18 0.48
N ASN A 486 10.99 10.30 -0.23
CA ASN A 486 11.33 9.94 -1.61
C ASN A 486 10.40 10.67 -2.57
N GLU A 487 10.91 11.19 -3.68
CA GLU A 487 10.15 11.99 -4.64
C GLU A 487 10.55 11.70 -6.09
N ILE A 488 9.54 11.64 -6.97
CA ILE A 488 9.69 11.77 -8.42
C ILE A 488 8.82 12.95 -8.84
N ARG A 489 9.44 13.99 -9.41
CA ARG A 489 8.77 15.21 -9.86
C ARG A 489 9.15 15.55 -11.29
N MET A 490 8.14 15.88 -12.09
CA MET A 490 8.24 16.42 -13.44
C MET A 490 7.85 17.90 -13.42
N GLU A 491 8.72 18.76 -13.93
CA GLU A 491 8.46 20.19 -14.15
C GLU A 491 8.29 20.44 -15.65
N ASP A 492 7.11 20.94 -16.04
CA ASP A 492 6.74 21.21 -17.43
C ASP A 492 6.85 22.70 -17.80
N LYS A 493 7.47 23.53 -16.95
CA LYS A 493 7.73 24.94 -17.26
C LYS A 493 8.69 25.05 -18.44
N LYS A 494 8.16 25.51 -19.58
CA LYS A 494 8.91 25.70 -20.84
C LYS A 494 10.23 26.46 -20.67
N GLY A 495 11.32 25.86 -21.11
CA GLY A 495 12.68 26.41 -21.02
C GLY A 495 13.35 26.22 -19.66
N ALA A 496 12.68 25.53 -18.74
CA ALA A 496 13.14 25.19 -17.40
C ALA A 496 12.63 23.79 -16.97
N GLU A 497 12.39 22.91 -17.93
CA GLU A 497 11.88 21.56 -17.70
C GLU A 497 12.87 20.76 -16.84
N GLN A 498 12.37 19.96 -15.91
CA GLN A 498 13.20 19.16 -14.99
C GLN A 498 12.52 17.86 -14.59
N LEU A 499 13.28 16.76 -14.65
CA LEU A 499 12.98 15.54 -13.90
C LEU A 499 13.84 15.53 -12.63
N PHE A 500 13.18 15.47 -11.48
CA PHE A 500 13.84 15.38 -10.17
C PHE A 500 13.52 14.03 -9.53
N ILE A 501 14.56 13.26 -9.23
CA ILE A 501 14.47 11.98 -8.53
C ILE A 501 15.27 12.13 -7.23
N HIS A 502 14.61 11.92 -6.10
CA HIS A 502 15.21 12.00 -4.78
C HIS A 502 14.91 10.73 -3.99
N ALA A 503 15.97 10.07 -3.54
CA ALA A 503 15.92 8.95 -2.62
C ALA A 503 16.46 9.42 -1.26
N GLU A 504 15.67 9.24 -0.20
CA GLU A 504 16.03 9.66 1.16
C GLU A 504 17.25 8.90 1.70
N LYS A 505 17.44 7.66 1.23
CA LYS A 505 18.46 6.75 1.75
C LYS A 505 19.22 6.02 0.64
N ASN A 506 18.73 4.86 0.21
CA ASN A 506 19.35 4.07 -0.85
C ASN A 506 18.56 4.25 -2.15
N GLN A 507 19.27 4.31 -3.27
CA GLN A 507 18.70 4.21 -4.61
C GLN A 507 19.32 2.99 -5.30
N ASP A 508 18.54 1.92 -5.43
CA ASP A 508 18.95 0.71 -6.13
C ASP A 508 18.33 0.72 -7.54
N ILE A 509 19.14 0.47 -8.56
CA ILE A 509 18.72 0.41 -9.96
C ILE A 509 19.19 -0.92 -10.54
N GLU A 510 18.26 -1.74 -11.01
CA GLU A 510 18.52 -3.03 -11.62
C GLU A 510 17.99 -3.04 -13.05
N VAL A 511 18.86 -3.38 -14.02
CA VAL A 511 18.53 -3.45 -15.44
C VAL A 511 18.94 -4.83 -15.96
N GLU A 512 17.96 -5.60 -16.40
CA GLU A 512 18.13 -7.03 -16.75
C GLU A 512 18.85 -7.26 -18.09
N ASN A 513 18.95 -6.25 -18.94
CA ASN A 513 19.59 -6.37 -20.26
C ASN A 513 20.49 -5.17 -20.58
N ASP A 514 19.93 -4.14 -21.24
CA ASP A 514 20.71 -2.99 -21.71
C ASP A 514 20.28 -1.70 -21.00
N GLU A 515 21.24 -0.98 -20.43
CA GLU A 515 21.07 0.39 -19.93
C GLU A 515 21.66 1.38 -20.95
N THR A 516 20.90 2.41 -21.30
CA THR A 516 21.36 3.47 -22.21
C THR A 516 21.14 4.83 -21.57
N HIS A 517 22.18 5.66 -21.59
CA HIS A 517 22.14 6.99 -21.01
C HIS A 517 22.73 8.03 -21.98
N TRP A 518 21.89 8.95 -22.45
CA TRP A 518 22.29 10.02 -23.35
C TRP A 518 21.98 11.37 -22.73
N VAL A 519 23.00 12.24 -22.71
CA VAL A 519 22.90 13.61 -22.17
C VAL A 519 23.23 14.58 -23.30
N GLY A 520 22.28 15.44 -23.66
CA GLY A 520 22.44 16.37 -24.78
C GLY A 520 23.34 17.58 -24.52
N HIS A 521 23.75 17.80 -23.27
CA HIS A 521 24.67 18.87 -22.84
C HIS A 521 25.62 18.35 -21.76
N ASP A 522 25.61 18.91 -20.55
CA ASP A 522 26.56 18.58 -19.49
C ASP A 522 26.00 17.55 -18.50
N ARG A 523 26.88 16.68 -17.99
CA ARG A 523 26.62 15.80 -16.84
C ARG A 523 27.59 16.14 -15.71
N SER A 524 27.06 16.42 -14.53
CA SER A 524 27.85 16.53 -13.29
C SER A 524 27.48 15.39 -12.34
N LYS A 525 28.49 14.71 -11.78
CA LYS A 525 28.34 13.59 -10.83
C LYS A 525 29.27 13.84 -9.64
N SER A 526 28.71 13.85 -8.43
CA SER A 526 29.47 13.90 -7.18
C SER A 526 29.21 12.62 -6.39
N ILE A 527 30.27 12.05 -5.83
CA ILE A 527 30.22 10.91 -4.90
C ILE A 527 31.06 11.33 -3.71
N ASP A 528 30.41 11.52 -2.56
CA ASP A 528 31.09 12.08 -1.38
C ASP A 528 31.95 11.04 -0.64
N ASN A 529 31.79 9.76 -0.95
CA ASN A 529 32.58 8.66 -0.41
C ASN A 529 33.14 7.79 -1.57
N ASP A 530 32.79 6.50 -1.61
CA ASP A 530 33.42 5.54 -2.52
C ASP A 530 32.60 5.26 -3.78
N GLU A 531 33.28 5.13 -4.93
CA GLU A 531 32.73 4.56 -6.16
C GLU A 531 33.50 3.29 -6.54
N THR A 532 32.78 2.20 -6.82
CA THR A 532 33.34 0.94 -7.35
C THR A 532 32.73 0.65 -8.71
N VAL A 533 33.59 0.49 -9.73
CA VAL A 533 33.17 0.14 -11.10
C VAL A 533 33.77 -1.22 -11.46
N HIS A 534 32.91 -2.19 -11.77
CA HIS A 534 33.34 -3.53 -12.22
C HIS A 534 32.80 -3.84 -13.62
N VAL A 535 33.70 -3.82 -14.62
CA VAL A 535 33.39 -4.15 -16.01
C VAL A 535 33.89 -5.57 -16.29
N LYS A 536 32.99 -6.50 -16.65
CA LYS A 536 33.32 -7.92 -16.83
C LYS A 536 34.02 -8.24 -18.15
N HIS A 537 33.77 -7.47 -19.20
CA HIS A 537 34.35 -7.68 -20.53
C HIS A 537 35.17 -6.45 -20.93
N ASP A 538 34.63 -5.57 -21.77
CA ASP A 538 35.37 -4.42 -22.30
C ASP A 538 34.82 -3.09 -21.76
N ARG A 539 35.74 -2.15 -21.50
CA ARG A 539 35.43 -0.72 -21.33
C ARG A 539 36.09 0.03 -22.48
N THR A 540 35.30 0.83 -23.21
CA THR A 540 35.82 1.81 -24.18
C THR A 540 35.46 3.20 -23.67
N GLU A 541 36.44 4.10 -23.65
CA GLU A 541 36.28 5.49 -23.26
C GLU A 541 36.87 6.38 -24.36
N THR A 542 36.15 7.44 -24.72
CA THR A 542 36.57 8.39 -25.76
C THR A 542 36.29 9.80 -25.27
N VAL A 543 37.32 10.63 -25.26
CA VAL A 543 37.25 12.04 -24.89
C VAL A 543 37.79 12.86 -26.06
N ASP A 544 36.90 13.55 -26.77
CA ASP A 544 37.28 14.25 -28.02
C ASP A 544 38.15 15.50 -27.81
N ASN A 545 38.11 16.10 -26.62
CA ASN A 545 38.86 17.31 -26.30
C ASN A 545 39.91 17.04 -25.21
N ASN A 546 39.63 17.37 -23.94
CA ASN A 546 40.60 17.26 -22.85
C ASN A 546 40.07 16.36 -21.74
N GLU A 547 40.95 15.49 -21.22
CA GLU A 547 40.73 14.73 -19.99
C GLU A 547 41.69 15.25 -18.91
N THR A 548 41.22 15.37 -17.67
CA THR A 548 42.06 15.70 -16.51
C THR A 548 41.71 14.76 -15.36
N ILE A 549 42.70 13.99 -14.91
CA ILE A 549 42.56 13.07 -13.78
C ILE A 549 43.44 13.57 -12.62
N THR A 550 42.83 13.85 -11.48
CA THR A 550 43.54 14.24 -10.25
C THR A 550 43.41 13.15 -9.20
N ILE A 551 44.55 12.64 -8.71
CA ILE A 551 44.59 11.61 -7.66
C ILE A 551 45.24 12.22 -6.42
N GLY A 552 44.50 12.28 -5.30
CA GLY A 552 44.96 12.97 -4.09
C GLY A 552 46.00 12.21 -3.27
N VAL A 553 46.02 10.87 -3.36
CA VAL A 553 46.93 10.03 -2.55
C VAL A 553 47.71 9.04 -3.44
N ASN A 554 47.09 7.93 -3.86
CA ASN A 554 47.77 6.87 -4.59
C ASN A 554 46.96 6.42 -5.82
N ARG A 555 47.66 6.10 -6.92
CA ARG A 555 47.12 5.36 -8.08
C ARG A 555 47.90 4.06 -8.24
N THR A 556 47.19 2.95 -8.33
CA THR A 556 47.76 1.62 -8.65
C THR A 556 47.12 1.14 -9.94
N GLU A 557 47.94 0.75 -10.92
CA GLU A 557 47.49 0.23 -12.20
C GLU A 557 48.16 -1.11 -12.48
N ARG A 558 47.38 -2.09 -12.94
CA ARG A 558 47.86 -3.43 -13.28
C ARG A 558 47.27 -3.84 -14.62
N VAL A 559 48.14 -4.00 -15.61
CA VAL A 559 47.77 -4.50 -16.94
C VAL A 559 48.21 -5.95 -17.08
N GLY A 560 47.28 -6.84 -17.43
CA GLY A 560 47.54 -8.29 -17.46
C GLY A 560 48.31 -8.79 -18.69
N SER A 561 48.22 -8.08 -19.81
CA SER A 561 48.88 -8.45 -21.06
C SER A 561 49.69 -7.28 -21.65
N ASN A 562 49.05 -6.36 -22.38
CA ASN A 562 49.74 -5.27 -23.08
C ASN A 562 49.13 -3.92 -22.74
N GLU A 563 49.99 -2.92 -22.56
CA GLU A 563 49.62 -1.50 -22.51
C GLU A 563 50.27 -0.80 -23.71
N THR A 564 49.48 -0.02 -24.47
CA THR A 564 49.98 0.79 -25.59
C THR A 564 49.59 2.25 -25.34
N ILE A 565 50.57 3.14 -25.24
CA ILE A 565 50.36 4.57 -25.07
C ILE A 565 50.90 5.30 -26.31
N ASN A 566 50.02 5.98 -27.05
CA ASN A 566 50.38 6.81 -28.19
C ASN A 566 50.18 8.29 -27.85
N ILE A 567 51.24 9.08 -27.91
CA ILE A 567 51.20 10.53 -27.66
C ILE A 567 51.59 11.26 -28.95
N GLY A 568 50.68 12.06 -29.51
CA GLY A 568 50.90 12.74 -30.80
C GLY A 568 51.87 13.94 -30.76
N SER A 569 52.12 14.49 -29.57
CA SER A 569 53.04 15.61 -29.37
C SER A 569 53.93 15.36 -28.15
N ASN A 570 53.74 16.08 -27.04
CA ASN A 570 54.65 16.03 -25.91
C ASN A 570 54.12 15.14 -24.77
N ARG A 571 55.00 14.34 -24.16
CA ARG A 571 54.78 13.70 -22.86
C ARG A 571 55.76 14.29 -21.84
N THR A 572 55.25 14.84 -20.74
CA THR A 572 56.08 15.31 -19.61
C THR A 572 55.84 14.41 -18.40
N ILE A 573 56.91 13.96 -17.75
CA ILE A 573 56.84 13.17 -16.51
C ILE A 573 57.67 13.91 -15.47
N SER A 574 57.10 14.15 -14.28
CA SER A 574 57.81 14.73 -13.15
C SER A 574 57.60 13.82 -11.94
N VAL A 575 58.68 13.32 -11.35
CA VAL A 575 58.67 12.44 -10.18
C VAL A 575 59.41 13.13 -9.05
N GLY A 576 58.72 13.38 -7.93
CA GLY A 576 59.27 14.15 -6.81
C GLY A 576 60.28 13.41 -5.93
N ALA A 577 60.33 12.07 -6.01
CA ALA A 577 61.23 11.23 -5.25
C ALA A 577 61.92 10.19 -6.14
N ASN A 578 61.42 8.94 -6.17
CA ASN A 578 62.07 7.83 -6.86
C ASN A 578 61.20 7.33 -8.02
N GLU A 579 61.82 7.08 -9.18
CA GLU A 579 61.25 6.30 -10.29
C GLU A 579 62.02 4.98 -10.42
N THR A 580 61.31 3.85 -10.38
CA THR A 580 61.89 2.51 -10.57
C THR A 580 61.23 1.84 -11.76
N ALA A 581 62.02 1.47 -12.77
CA ALA A 581 61.57 0.72 -13.93
C ALA A 581 62.31 -0.61 -14.03
N THR A 582 61.59 -1.72 -13.85
CA THR A 582 62.15 -3.09 -13.96
C THR A 582 61.64 -3.74 -15.24
N VAL A 583 62.56 -4.20 -16.10
CA VAL A 583 62.23 -4.90 -17.35
C VAL A 583 62.96 -6.23 -17.39
N THR A 584 62.21 -7.34 -17.38
CA THR A 584 62.77 -8.70 -17.20
C THR A 584 63.47 -9.24 -18.45
N LEU A 585 62.97 -8.94 -19.64
CA LEU A 585 63.49 -9.48 -20.89
C LEU A 585 64.29 -8.44 -21.68
N GLN A 586 63.59 -7.44 -22.24
CA GLN A 586 64.21 -6.48 -23.13
C GLN A 586 63.53 -5.11 -23.01
N ARG A 587 64.34 -4.07 -22.86
CA ARG A 587 63.93 -2.68 -23.06
C ARG A 587 64.61 -2.16 -24.32
N THR A 588 63.83 -1.68 -25.29
CA THR A 588 64.35 -0.93 -26.44
C THR A 588 64.06 0.56 -26.24
N HIS A 589 65.10 1.39 -26.29
CA HIS A 589 64.97 2.84 -26.23
C HIS A 589 65.52 3.42 -27.53
N ALA A 590 64.70 4.12 -28.28
CA ALA A 590 65.07 4.72 -29.56
C ALA A 590 64.66 6.20 -29.56
N VAL A 591 65.62 7.08 -29.84
CA VAL A 591 65.43 8.54 -29.87
C VAL A 591 65.84 9.05 -31.26
N GLY A 592 64.95 9.78 -31.93
CA GLY A 592 65.10 10.12 -33.35
C GLY A 592 66.01 11.31 -33.66
N ILE A 593 66.13 12.28 -32.74
CA ILE A 593 66.91 13.52 -32.96
C ILE A 593 68.00 13.65 -31.91
N ASN A 594 67.64 13.84 -30.64
CA ASN A 594 68.57 14.10 -29.55
C ASN A 594 68.05 13.54 -28.24
N GLU A 595 68.93 12.89 -27.47
CA GLU A 595 68.70 12.49 -26.09
C GLU A 595 69.66 13.28 -25.20
N THR A 596 69.16 13.86 -24.10
CA THR A 596 70.00 14.55 -23.11
C THR A 596 69.74 13.95 -21.74
N ILE A 597 70.78 13.37 -21.15
CA ILE A 597 70.75 12.81 -19.80
C ILE A 597 71.58 13.73 -18.90
N ALA A 598 70.93 14.49 -18.02
CA ALA A 598 71.59 15.35 -17.04
C ALA A 598 71.46 14.73 -15.65
N ILE A 599 72.59 14.53 -14.97
CA ILE A 599 72.66 13.80 -13.69
C ILE A 599 73.33 14.69 -12.66
N GLY A 600 72.61 15.02 -11.58
CA GLY A 600 73.05 16.01 -10.59
C GLY A 600 74.12 15.51 -9.60
N ALA A 601 74.22 14.19 -9.37
CA ALA A 601 75.13 13.63 -8.38
C ALA A 601 75.96 12.47 -8.93
N ALA A 602 75.33 11.31 -9.17
CA ALA A 602 76.04 10.10 -9.59
C ALA A 602 75.20 9.28 -10.57
N GLN A 603 75.89 8.68 -11.55
CA GLN A 603 75.35 7.67 -12.45
C GLN A 603 76.12 6.38 -12.23
N GLU A 604 75.41 5.27 -12.02
CA GLU A 604 75.98 3.93 -12.02
C GLU A 604 75.37 3.12 -13.16
N VAL A 605 76.21 2.47 -13.95
CA VAL A 605 75.80 1.57 -15.04
C VAL A 605 76.49 0.23 -14.84
N VAL A 606 75.71 -0.79 -14.49
CA VAL A 606 76.20 -2.16 -14.30
C VAL A 606 75.70 -3.03 -15.46
N ILE A 607 76.63 -3.68 -16.17
CA ILE A 607 76.30 -4.60 -17.27
C ILE A 607 76.75 -6.01 -16.89
N GLY A 608 75.82 -6.96 -16.84
CA GLY A 608 76.10 -8.33 -16.38
C GLY A 608 76.77 -9.25 -17.42
N ALA A 609 76.63 -8.98 -18.71
CA ALA A 609 77.14 -9.84 -19.78
C ALA A 609 77.98 -9.08 -20.82
N PHE A 610 77.33 -8.17 -21.56
CA PHE A 610 77.94 -7.55 -22.72
C PHE A 610 77.38 -6.15 -22.96
N GLN A 611 78.26 -5.19 -23.24
CA GLN A 611 77.91 -3.83 -23.67
C GLN A 611 78.60 -3.55 -25.01
N THR A 612 77.85 -3.01 -25.98
CA THR A 612 78.40 -2.41 -27.20
C THR A 612 78.00 -0.96 -27.27
N VAL A 613 78.95 -0.10 -27.63
CA VAL A 613 78.72 1.31 -27.91
C VAL A 613 79.17 1.57 -29.35
N ASN A 614 78.21 1.76 -30.25
CA ASN A 614 78.47 2.11 -31.64
C ASN A 614 78.16 3.60 -31.83
N VAL A 615 79.15 4.38 -32.26
CA VAL A 615 78.99 5.83 -32.50
C VAL A 615 79.26 6.13 -33.97
N GLY A 616 78.26 6.67 -34.66
CA GLY A 616 78.31 6.85 -36.12
C GLY A 616 79.10 8.07 -36.62
N ALA A 617 79.30 9.09 -35.77
CA ALA A 617 79.98 10.32 -36.17
C ALA A 617 81.17 10.65 -35.26
N TYR A 618 80.91 11.09 -34.03
CA TYR A 618 81.96 11.43 -33.08
C TYR A 618 81.54 11.03 -31.66
N GLN A 619 82.49 10.46 -30.91
CA GLN A 619 82.35 10.25 -29.46
C GLN A 619 83.34 11.17 -28.75
N ASN A 620 82.86 12.02 -27.86
CA ASN A 620 83.71 12.82 -26.98
C ASN A 620 83.52 12.35 -25.54
N VAL A 621 84.62 11.99 -24.87
CA VAL A 621 84.64 11.67 -23.45
C VAL A 621 85.53 12.69 -22.77
N ASN A 622 84.93 13.61 -22.01
CA ASN A 622 85.64 14.60 -21.22
C ASN A 622 85.48 14.26 -19.73
N VAL A 623 86.61 14.07 -19.04
CA VAL A 623 86.62 13.72 -17.62
C VAL A 623 87.37 14.79 -16.84
N GLY A 624 86.68 15.49 -15.95
CA GLY A 624 87.21 16.70 -15.29
C GLY A 624 88.24 16.45 -14.18
N LEU A 625 88.20 15.30 -13.51
CA LEU A 625 89.09 14.98 -12.39
C LEU A 625 89.91 13.72 -12.63
N TYR A 626 89.23 12.58 -12.76
CA TYR A 626 89.89 11.28 -12.77
C TYR A 626 89.12 10.27 -13.63
N GLN A 627 89.82 9.62 -14.55
CA GLN A 627 89.32 8.49 -15.32
C GLN A 627 90.15 7.25 -14.99
N SER A 628 89.48 6.15 -14.64
CA SER A 628 90.10 4.83 -14.48
C SER A 628 89.43 3.83 -15.40
N THR A 629 90.24 3.05 -16.11
CA THR A 629 89.78 1.95 -16.94
C THR A 629 90.50 0.69 -16.50
N ASN A 630 89.78 -0.21 -15.83
CA ASN A 630 90.29 -1.51 -15.43
C ASN A 630 89.72 -2.59 -16.35
N VAL A 631 90.58 -3.38 -17.01
CA VAL A 631 90.17 -4.43 -17.95
C VAL A 631 90.72 -5.76 -17.45
N GLY A 632 89.82 -6.68 -17.09
CA GLY A 632 90.21 -7.94 -16.44
C GLY A 632 90.84 -9.00 -17.35
N ALA A 633 90.62 -8.90 -18.67
CA ALA A 633 91.18 -9.81 -19.66
C ALA A 633 91.94 -9.03 -20.75
N ASN A 634 91.35 -8.88 -21.93
CA ASN A 634 92.00 -8.25 -23.07
C ASN A 634 91.41 -6.88 -23.36
N ARG A 635 92.28 -5.88 -23.57
CA ARG A 635 91.91 -4.59 -24.17
C ARG A 635 92.53 -4.52 -25.56
N SER A 636 91.70 -4.52 -26.60
CA SER A 636 92.13 -4.22 -27.97
C SER A 636 91.79 -2.76 -28.30
N VAL A 637 92.71 -2.06 -28.95
CA VAL A 637 92.50 -0.71 -29.47
C VAL A 637 92.94 -0.74 -30.93
N ASP A 638 91.96 -0.60 -31.82
CA ASP A 638 92.17 -0.52 -33.26
C ASP A 638 91.72 0.87 -33.73
N VAL A 639 92.58 1.56 -34.47
CA VAL A 639 92.37 2.95 -34.89
C VAL A 639 92.69 3.06 -36.37
N GLY A 640 91.66 3.27 -37.21
CA GLY A 640 91.81 3.25 -38.67
C GLY A 640 92.51 4.46 -39.29
N ALA A 641 92.77 5.52 -38.52
CA ALA A 641 93.48 6.71 -39.00
C ALA A 641 94.58 7.13 -38.00
N ASN A 642 94.34 8.15 -37.19
CA ASN A 642 95.35 8.70 -36.28
C ASN A 642 94.96 8.46 -34.82
N LEU A 643 95.86 7.81 -34.06
CA LEU A 643 95.82 7.81 -32.61
C LEU A 643 96.82 8.86 -32.09
N SER A 644 96.32 9.91 -31.44
CA SER A 644 97.17 10.91 -30.76
C SER A 644 97.00 10.81 -29.25
N THR A 645 98.11 10.57 -28.56
CA THR A 645 98.15 10.56 -27.09
C THR A 645 99.08 11.68 -26.64
N THR A 646 98.55 12.64 -25.88
CA THR A 646 99.34 13.71 -25.27
C THR A 646 99.28 13.56 -23.75
N VAL A 647 100.44 13.34 -23.12
CA VAL A 647 100.57 13.26 -21.66
C VAL A 647 101.41 14.45 -21.18
N LYS A 648 100.83 15.33 -20.35
CA LYS A 648 101.50 16.56 -19.91
C LYS A 648 102.49 16.37 -18.76
N ALA A 649 102.29 15.34 -17.94
CA ALA A 649 103.13 15.05 -16.78
C ALA A 649 103.92 13.76 -17.02
N ASN A 650 103.47 12.65 -16.44
CA ASN A 650 104.19 11.37 -16.51
C ASN A 650 103.35 10.33 -17.25
N GLU A 651 103.97 9.64 -18.20
CA GLU A 651 103.45 8.37 -18.73
C GLU A 651 104.28 7.22 -18.14
N SER A 652 103.60 6.24 -17.55
CA SER A 652 104.23 5.00 -17.08
C SER A 652 103.58 3.82 -17.79
N ARG A 653 104.41 2.97 -18.41
CA ARG A 653 103.97 1.71 -19.02
C ARG A 653 104.75 0.55 -18.42
N LYS A 654 104.04 -0.34 -17.73
CA LYS A 654 104.59 -1.60 -17.22
C LYS A 654 103.99 -2.76 -18.01
N VAL A 655 104.83 -3.55 -18.66
CA VAL A 655 104.41 -4.74 -19.41
C VAL A 655 104.98 -5.96 -18.70
N GLY A 656 104.11 -6.88 -18.27
CA GLY A 656 104.51 -8.04 -17.44
C GLY A 656 105.15 -9.19 -18.21
N ALA A 657 104.97 -9.25 -19.53
CA ALA A 657 105.51 -10.28 -20.40
C ALA A 657 106.29 -9.63 -21.57
N GLY A 658 105.86 -9.84 -22.82
CA GLY A 658 106.48 -9.24 -24.00
C GLY A 658 105.82 -7.94 -24.42
N ARG A 659 106.62 -6.99 -24.89
CA ARG A 659 106.16 -5.85 -25.69
C ARG A 659 106.73 -6.01 -27.10
N THR A 660 105.85 -6.03 -28.10
CA THR A 660 106.23 -5.92 -29.51
C THR A 660 105.77 -4.57 -30.03
N THR A 661 106.56 -3.95 -30.89
CA THR A 661 106.20 -2.73 -31.60
C THR A 661 106.63 -2.96 -33.04
N ASP A 662 105.66 -2.95 -33.96
CA ASP A 662 105.87 -3.15 -35.38
C ASP A 662 105.42 -1.88 -36.10
N ILE A 663 106.29 -1.34 -36.96
CA ILE A 663 106.13 -0.01 -37.56
C ILE A 663 106.56 -0.10 -39.02
N ASP A 664 105.59 0.01 -39.93
CA ASP A 664 105.83 -0.20 -41.37
C ASP A 664 106.62 0.93 -42.03
N ASN A 665 106.41 2.17 -41.58
CA ASN A 665 107.06 3.36 -42.13
C ASN A 665 108.20 3.82 -41.21
N ASN A 666 107.98 4.87 -40.43
CA ASN A 666 109.02 5.51 -39.65
C ASN A 666 108.70 5.45 -38.16
N ASP A 667 109.62 4.92 -37.38
CA ASP A 667 109.65 5.13 -35.93
C ASP A 667 110.64 6.25 -35.61
N ALA A 668 110.23 7.20 -34.77
CA ALA A 668 111.05 8.34 -34.36
C ALA A 668 111.00 8.47 -32.85
N LEU A 669 112.09 8.06 -32.20
CA LEU A 669 112.29 8.22 -30.77
C LEU A 669 113.18 9.43 -30.50
N THR A 670 112.60 10.52 -30.03
CA THR A 670 113.34 11.70 -29.57
C THR A 670 113.26 11.78 -28.04
N VAL A 671 114.40 11.75 -27.37
CA VAL A 671 114.49 11.88 -25.91
C VAL A 671 115.34 13.09 -25.57
N GLY A 672 114.77 14.05 -24.83
CA GLY A 672 115.42 15.33 -24.56
C GLY A 672 116.52 15.31 -23.50
N LYS A 673 116.63 14.22 -22.74
CA LYS A 673 117.72 13.97 -21.78
C LYS A 673 118.27 12.57 -22.02
N ASP A 674 118.04 11.64 -21.09
CA ASP A 674 118.65 10.32 -21.14
C ASP A 674 117.72 9.31 -21.81
N LEU A 675 118.18 8.71 -22.91
CA LEU A 675 117.62 7.47 -23.42
C LEU A 675 118.43 6.30 -22.82
N VAL A 676 117.83 5.62 -21.86
CA VAL A 676 118.40 4.40 -21.27
C VAL A 676 117.78 3.19 -21.96
N ILE A 677 118.59 2.44 -22.70
CA ILE A 677 118.24 1.11 -23.20
C ILE A 677 119.03 0.11 -22.36
N ASP A 678 118.38 -0.42 -21.33
CA ASP A 678 118.91 -1.49 -20.50
C ASP A 678 118.22 -2.81 -20.88
N ALA A 679 119.02 -3.79 -21.31
CA ALA A 679 118.53 -5.10 -21.71
C ALA A 679 119.37 -6.19 -21.04
N GLY A 680 118.70 -7.15 -20.40
CA GLY A 680 119.37 -8.16 -19.57
C GLY A 680 120.20 -9.20 -20.33
N ASP A 681 120.02 -9.35 -21.65
CA ASP A 681 120.76 -10.35 -22.43
C ASP A 681 121.52 -9.76 -23.62
N SER A 682 120.82 -9.08 -24.53
CA SER A 682 121.46 -8.35 -25.62
C SER A 682 120.62 -7.18 -26.11
N VAL A 683 121.30 -6.15 -26.60
CA VAL A 683 120.71 -5.10 -27.44
C VAL A 683 121.20 -5.34 -28.86
N THR A 684 120.27 -5.52 -29.79
CA THR A 684 120.58 -5.70 -31.21
C THR A 684 119.89 -4.61 -32.00
N ILE A 685 120.69 -3.80 -32.70
CA ILE A 685 120.22 -2.84 -33.69
C ILE A 685 120.59 -3.40 -35.05
N THR A 686 119.60 -3.68 -35.89
CA THR A 686 119.82 -4.26 -37.22
C THR A 686 119.20 -3.36 -38.27
N THR A 687 119.93 -3.12 -39.34
CA THR A 687 119.45 -2.41 -40.53
C THR A 687 119.88 -3.19 -41.76
N GLY A 688 118.97 -3.94 -42.38
CA GLY A 688 119.28 -4.84 -43.47
C GLY A 688 120.35 -5.87 -43.08
N LYS A 689 121.50 -5.88 -43.79
CA LYS A 689 122.64 -6.76 -43.49
C LYS A 689 123.63 -6.19 -42.46
N ALA A 690 123.41 -4.95 -41.99
CA ALA A 690 124.24 -4.33 -40.97
C ALA A 690 123.64 -4.54 -39.57
N SER A 691 124.49 -4.73 -38.57
CA SER A 691 124.05 -4.84 -37.18
C SER A 691 125.08 -4.33 -36.19
N ILE A 692 124.58 -3.80 -35.07
CA ILE A 692 125.32 -3.56 -33.85
C ILE A 692 124.68 -4.44 -32.79
N VAL A 693 125.44 -5.42 -32.32
CA VAL A 693 125.01 -6.33 -31.26
C VAL A 693 125.87 -6.08 -30.04
N MET A 694 125.22 -5.70 -28.94
CA MET A 694 125.82 -5.57 -27.62
C MET A 694 125.30 -6.70 -26.76
N LYS A 695 126.19 -7.54 -26.24
CA LYS A 695 125.82 -8.65 -25.36
C LYS A 695 126.14 -8.32 -23.91
N LYS A 696 125.45 -8.98 -22.97
CA LYS A 696 125.69 -8.81 -21.53
C LYS A 696 127.12 -9.11 -21.06
N ASP A 697 127.90 -9.88 -21.83
CA ASP A 697 129.31 -10.17 -21.54
C ASP A 697 130.27 -9.02 -21.91
N GLY A 698 129.72 -7.90 -22.42
CA GLY A 698 130.48 -6.72 -22.86
C GLY A 698 130.94 -6.79 -24.31
N THR A 699 130.67 -7.88 -25.02
CA THR A 699 131.02 -7.99 -26.45
C THR A 699 130.17 -7.02 -27.27
N ILE A 700 130.84 -6.13 -28.00
CA ILE A 700 130.22 -5.31 -29.04
C ILE A 700 130.68 -5.83 -30.39
N SER A 701 129.72 -6.29 -31.20
CA SER A 701 129.95 -6.75 -32.56
C SER A 701 129.28 -5.80 -33.53
N ILE A 702 130.11 -5.05 -34.26
CA ILE A 702 129.66 -4.20 -35.36
C ILE A 702 129.91 -4.98 -36.66
N ARG A 703 128.85 -5.28 -37.40
CA ARG A 703 128.90 -5.96 -38.70
C ARG A 703 128.27 -5.10 -39.76
N GLY A 704 128.96 -4.92 -40.88
CA GLY A 704 128.50 -4.18 -42.05
C GLY A 704 129.31 -4.60 -43.27
N LYS A 705 128.77 -4.36 -44.47
CA LYS A 705 129.49 -4.63 -45.74
C LYS A 705 130.74 -3.73 -45.84
N ASP A 706 130.53 -2.45 -45.59
CA ASP A 706 131.56 -1.43 -45.50
C ASP A 706 131.42 -0.78 -44.13
N ILE A 707 132.49 -0.77 -43.34
CA ILE A 707 132.55 -0.07 -42.06
C ILE A 707 133.53 1.08 -42.25
N THR A 708 132.98 2.26 -42.52
CA THR A 708 133.74 3.50 -42.56
C THR A 708 133.71 4.12 -41.18
N ILE A 709 134.89 4.25 -40.57
CA ILE A 709 135.06 5.02 -39.33
C ILE A 709 135.77 6.30 -39.76
N ASP A 710 135.02 7.39 -39.85
CA ASP A 710 135.52 8.71 -40.21
C ASP A 710 135.53 9.59 -38.96
N GLY A 711 136.66 10.25 -38.70
CA GLY A 711 136.87 11.05 -37.51
C GLY A 711 137.60 12.33 -37.87
N SER A 712 137.01 13.48 -37.53
CA SER A 712 137.64 14.80 -37.73
C SER A 712 138.81 15.08 -36.77
N GLY A 713 139.03 14.20 -35.80
CA GLY A 713 140.16 14.19 -34.86
C GLY A 713 140.85 12.82 -34.81
N ALA A 714 141.69 12.56 -33.80
CA ALA A 714 142.42 11.29 -33.71
C ALA A 714 141.48 10.09 -33.44
N ILE A 715 141.47 9.12 -34.34
CA ILE A 715 140.84 7.82 -34.09
C ILE A 715 141.81 6.99 -33.24
N ASN A 716 141.58 6.97 -31.93
CA ASN A 716 142.40 6.20 -30.99
C ASN A 716 141.85 4.79 -30.83
N ILE A 717 142.48 3.82 -31.50
CA ILE A 717 142.22 2.40 -31.23
C ILE A 717 143.26 1.93 -30.21
N LYS A 718 142.82 1.72 -28.96
CA LYS A 718 143.65 1.17 -27.89
C LYS A 718 143.16 -0.24 -27.55
N ALA A 719 144.06 -1.21 -27.55
CA ALA A 719 143.80 -2.54 -27.02
C ALA A 719 144.95 -2.97 -26.11
N ASN A 720 144.63 -3.52 -24.94
CA ASN A 720 145.63 -4.00 -23.98
C ASN A 720 146.30 -5.32 -24.40
N LYS A 721 145.77 -5.96 -25.45
CA LYS A 721 146.38 -7.13 -26.09
C LYS A 721 146.75 -6.81 -27.54
N ASN A 722 145.99 -7.31 -28.50
CA ASN A 722 146.30 -7.19 -29.91
C ASN A 722 145.18 -6.45 -30.63
N VAL A 723 145.53 -5.43 -31.40
CA VAL A 723 144.66 -4.94 -32.46
C VAL A 723 144.98 -5.77 -33.70
N VAL A 724 144.07 -6.67 -34.08
CA VAL A 724 144.25 -7.52 -35.25
C VAL A 724 143.42 -6.94 -36.39
N ILE A 725 144.09 -6.20 -37.28
CA ILE A 725 143.49 -5.73 -38.52
C ILE A 725 143.86 -6.73 -39.61
N LYS A 726 142.85 -7.40 -40.17
CA LYS A 726 143.02 -8.33 -41.29
C LYS A 726 142.33 -7.76 -42.51
N GLY A 727 143.12 -7.45 -43.54
CA GLY A 727 142.64 -6.98 -44.83
C GLY A 727 143.48 -7.57 -45.97
N ARG A 728 142.85 -7.83 -47.12
CA ARG A 728 143.54 -8.36 -48.32
C ARG A 728 144.57 -7.37 -48.86
N LYS A 729 144.39 -6.08 -48.55
CA LYS A 729 145.32 -4.99 -48.78
C LYS A 729 145.10 -3.94 -47.69
N ILE A 730 146.11 -3.67 -46.87
CA ILE A 730 146.10 -2.54 -45.94
C ILE A 730 146.93 -1.46 -46.59
N LEU A 731 146.27 -0.40 -47.04
CA LEU A 731 146.92 0.79 -47.60
C LEU A 731 147.15 1.75 -46.44
N GLN A 732 148.40 2.10 -46.21
CA GLN A 732 148.85 3.07 -45.21
C GLN A 732 149.55 4.19 -45.97
N ASN A 733 149.14 5.43 -45.72
CA ASN A 733 149.73 6.66 -46.26
C ASN A 733 150.26 7.49 -45.10
#